data_AF-A0A7R7VEW3-F1
#
_entry.id   AF-A0A7R7VEW3-F1
#
_cell.length_a   1.000
_cell.length_b   1.000
_cell.length_c   1.000
_cell.angle_alpha   90.00
_cell.angle_beta   90.00
_cell.angle_gamma   90.00
#
_symmetry.space_group_name_H-M   'P 1'
#
loop_
_entity.id
_entity.type
_entity.pdbx_description
1 polymer ?
#
loop_
_entity_poly.entity_id
_entity_poly.type
_entity_poly.pdbx_seq_one_letter_code
_entity_poly.pdbx_strand_id
1 'polypeptide(L)'
;MASNDIPDYKKLFLEAEKQRKQEEELRRQEEGLRKQEEQRRKQEEQRRKQEEQRRKQEEQRRKQAEEEQRHEAELRRQAEEQNRPTTFGELIRYGHNIIAKSLTIANQSRCTSGKISAPIGKSCPVKLRPWTECQTQQEEIYRSVCNHLGLTGNTARRAFPPLVALEYEGQNVKERPISSERDLEGYERSAVENHVRNIITELCKIPTARDEFRLGDGVQFDSHANSLDLQTNQPSRSGSSRPDQYCIHRIDDGTSTLLTTVEYKPPHKLPVESLRRGLKSMDFWGQVVKAHSVPNTEDEKAERVVGSVIAQEYHVMIQEGLEYSYVTNGLALILLRVPYEDPGTLYYHLCEPNEEVNSEDEQSFLQPATAIARVLCLCLMSFRSRPRSQQWRNEADAQLPIWESSFGSFDGAWSPVSEFESPQHTPNSKRTYPSPKSTTSEFLPPSSSSAESPTAEGRRAPTRSRPGCSPSTTTYHDESSDPDSDFEASGQKGQKRGLSEISSSPVQRTVRRAGSRHFSQSDSQHGRHDADFCTQRCLLGLQQGGRLDDDCPNVMLHKQGGDGRRHTIDSTTLVQLVKRQLGDNIDRNCTPMGDCGASGAPFKVTCAAYGYTVVGKGTTSCRWPELLREAEVYHVLQQAQGSAVPVFLGAIDLKKTYFLHGAGAIRHMLLMGWGGKPISSIENMPSCPESNREELNREISRSVKNIRSLGVFHEDLRPDNILWNAELRRALIIDFHWARLDRRPKRKRLLSCGAEARQPKQRRTIC
;
A
#
# COMPACT_ATOMS: atom_id res chain seq x y z
N MET A 1 0.64 -34.33 151.19
CA MET A 1 -0.83 -34.51 151.33
C MET A 1 -1.41 -34.66 149.94
N ALA A 2 -2.49 -35.43 149.77
CA ALA A 2 -3.15 -35.62 148.49
C ALA A 2 -4.35 -34.67 148.34
N SER A 3 -4.64 -34.25 147.11
CA SER A 3 -5.93 -33.70 146.70
C SER A 3 -6.19 -34.16 145.26
N ASN A 4 -7.40 -34.63 144.98
CA ASN A 4 -7.80 -35.06 143.64
C ASN A 4 -8.54 -33.92 142.95
N ASP A 5 -8.01 -33.41 141.84
CA ASP A 5 -8.80 -32.68 140.85
C ASP A 5 -9.14 -33.64 139.69
N ILE A 6 -10.43 -33.85 139.47
CA ILE A 6 -10.95 -34.74 138.42
C ILE A 6 -11.23 -33.90 137.16
N PRO A 7 -10.64 -34.21 135.99
CA PRO A 7 -10.89 -33.45 134.76
C PRO A 7 -12.36 -33.50 134.31
N ASP A 8 -12.93 -32.35 133.95
CA ASP A 8 -14.24 -32.30 133.28
C ASP A 8 -14.12 -32.73 131.80
N TYR A 9 -14.25 -34.04 131.60
CA TYR A 9 -14.27 -34.65 130.27
C TYR A 9 -15.38 -34.11 129.35
N LYS A 10 -16.49 -33.58 129.89
CA LYS A 10 -17.60 -33.04 129.09
C LYS A 10 -17.21 -31.73 128.42
N LYS A 11 -16.46 -30.88 129.13
CA LYS A 11 -15.91 -29.64 128.58
C LYS A 11 -14.87 -29.91 127.50
N LEU A 12 -13.93 -30.83 127.76
CA LEU A 12 -12.91 -31.26 126.78
C LEU A 12 -13.53 -31.86 125.51
N PHE A 13 -14.59 -32.66 125.63
CA PHE A 13 -15.28 -33.23 124.46
C PHE A 13 -15.93 -32.15 123.58
N LEU A 14 -16.66 -31.20 124.20
CA LEU A 14 -17.28 -30.08 123.48
C LEU A 14 -16.26 -29.17 122.81
N GLU A 15 -15.10 -28.95 123.46
CA GLU A 15 -14.01 -28.14 122.92
C GLU A 15 -13.33 -28.84 121.73
N ALA A 16 -13.09 -30.15 121.80
CA ALA A 16 -12.58 -30.96 120.69
C ALA A 16 -13.58 -31.08 119.52
N GLU A 17 -14.88 -31.18 119.79
CA GLU A 17 -15.91 -31.20 118.73
C GLU A 17 -16.00 -29.84 118.02
N LYS A 18 -15.88 -28.74 118.78
CA LYS A 18 -15.85 -27.38 118.24
C LYS A 18 -14.59 -27.13 117.41
N GLN A 19 -13.42 -27.57 117.88
CA GLN A 19 -12.17 -27.54 117.11
C GLN A 19 -12.29 -28.34 115.81
N ARG A 20 -12.82 -29.58 115.85
CA ARG A 20 -13.09 -30.38 114.63
C ARG A 20 -14.00 -29.67 113.63
N LYS A 21 -15.07 -29.01 114.11
CA LYS A 21 -15.99 -28.25 113.23
C LYS A 21 -15.31 -27.03 112.61
N GLN A 22 -14.50 -26.29 113.38
CA GLN A 22 -13.71 -25.18 112.85
C GLN A 22 -12.62 -25.67 111.88
N GLU A 23 -12.00 -26.82 112.11
CA GLU A 23 -11.01 -27.39 111.20
C GLU A 23 -11.67 -27.89 109.89
N GLU A 24 -12.85 -28.51 109.97
CA GLU A 24 -13.63 -28.91 108.79
C GLU A 24 -14.10 -27.68 107.98
N GLU A 25 -14.53 -26.61 108.65
CA GLU A 25 -14.93 -25.35 108.02
C GLU A 25 -13.74 -24.63 107.39
N LEU A 26 -12.59 -24.57 108.07
CA LEU A 26 -11.32 -24.08 107.50
C LEU A 26 -10.87 -24.88 106.29
N ARG A 27 -10.93 -26.23 106.35
CA ARG A 27 -10.62 -27.10 105.20
C ARG A 27 -11.56 -26.85 104.03
N ARG A 28 -12.86 -26.64 104.27
CA ARG A 28 -13.84 -26.28 103.23
C ARG A 28 -13.57 -24.89 102.63
N GLN A 29 -13.15 -23.91 103.43
CA GLN A 29 -12.73 -22.60 102.93
C GLN A 29 -11.44 -22.70 102.10
N GLU A 30 -10.43 -23.44 102.56
CA GLU A 30 -9.21 -23.72 101.80
C GLU A 30 -9.52 -24.42 100.46
N GLU A 31 -10.35 -25.46 100.47
CA GLU A 31 -10.71 -26.21 99.27
C GLU A 31 -11.54 -25.35 98.30
N GLY A 32 -12.42 -24.48 98.82
CA GLY A 32 -13.15 -23.47 98.05
C GLY A 32 -12.23 -22.44 97.40
N LEU A 33 -11.27 -21.89 98.16
CA LEU A 33 -10.26 -20.94 97.65
C LEU A 33 -9.37 -21.60 96.59
N ARG A 34 -8.89 -22.83 96.82
CA ARG A 34 -8.10 -23.60 95.85
C ARG A 34 -8.87 -23.83 94.55
N LYS A 35 -10.15 -24.23 94.62
CA LYS A 35 -11.03 -24.37 93.44
C LYS A 35 -11.23 -23.04 92.71
N GLN A 36 -11.44 -21.94 93.43
CA GLN A 36 -11.61 -20.61 92.85
C GLN A 36 -10.33 -20.09 92.18
N GLU A 37 -9.16 -20.38 92.76
CA GLU A 37 -7.87 -20.04 92.14
C GLU A 37 -7.60 -20.91 90.90
N GLU A 38 -7.86 -22.22 90.97
CA GLU A 38 -7.74 -23.13 89.81
C GLU A 38 -8.66 -22.70 88.66
N GLN A 39 -9.89 -22.28 88.97
CA GLN A 39 -10.85 -21.79 88.00
C GLN A 39 -10.42 -20.43 87.39
N ARG A 40 -9.81 -19.53 88.18
CA ARG A 40 -9.13 -18.32 87.67
C ARG A 40 -7.96 -18.66 86.76
N ARG A 41 -7.07 -19.60 87.15
CA ARG A 41 -5.93 -20.04 86.33
C ARG A 41 -6.41 -20.58 84.97
N LYS A 42 -7.44 -21.43 84.96
CA LYS A 42 -8.07 -21.96 83.74
C LYS A 42 -8.65 -20.85 82.84
N GLN A 43 -9.35 -19.87 83.42
CA GLN A 43 -9.85 -18.71 82.65
C GLN A 43 -8.73 -17.84 82.08
N GLU A 44 -7.64 -17.61 82.83
CA GLU A 44 -6.50 -16.84 82.34
C GLU A 44 -5.76 -17.57 81.22
N GLU A 45 -5.51 -18.88 81.38
CA GLU A 45 -4.92 -19.74 80.36
C GLU A 45 -5.76 -19.77 79.07
N GLN A 46 -7.09 -19.85 79.21
CA GLN A 46 -8.02 -19.84 78.07
C GLN A 46 -8.05 -18.47 77.36
N ARG A 47 -7.96 -17.35 78.11
CA ARG A 47 -7.79 -16.01 77.53
C ARG A 47 -6.45 -15.85 76.81
N ARG A 48 -5.34 -16.34 77.39
CA ARG A 48 -4.01 -16.34 76.76
C ARG A 48 -4.04 -17.12 75.44
N LYS A 49 -4.65 -18.31 75.41
CA LYS A 49 -4.82 -19.11 74.18
C LYS A 49 -5.66 -18.40 73.12
N GLN A 50 -6.76 -17.74 73.50
CA GLN A 50 -7.57 -16.94 72.56
C GLN A 50 -6.80 -15.73 72.01
N GLU A 51 -6.02 -15.04 72.84
CA GLU A 51 -5.21 -13.90 72.37
C GLU A 51 -4.07 -14.35 71.46
N GLU A 52 -3.38 -15.44 71.79
CA GLU A 52 -2.35 -16.05 70.95
C GLU A 52 -2.92 -16.51 69.60
N GLN A 53 -4.11 -17.12 69.60
CA GLN A 53 -4.79 -17.55 68.38
C GLN A 53 -5.25 -16.37 67.53
N ARG A 54 -5.73 -15.28 68.14
CA ARG A 54 -6.02 -14.02 67.43
C ARG A 54 -4.76 -13.39 66.83
N ARG A 55 -3.66 -13.29 67.59
CA ARG A 55 -2.37 -12.79 67.10
C ARG A 55 -1.88 -13.61 65.90
N LYS A 56 -1.96 -14.94 65.96
CA LYS A 56 -1.62 -15.83 64.85
C LYS A 56 -2.50 -15.61 63.61
N GLN A 57 -3.82 -15.45 63.79
CA GLN A 57 -4.72 -15.13 62.67
C GLN A 57 -4.45 -13.74 62.06
N GLU A 58 -4.14 -12.74 62.89
CA GLU A 58 -3.84 -11.38 62.43
C GLU A 58 -2.49 -11.32 61.69
N GLU A 59 -1.46 -12.00 62.22
CA GLU A 59 -0.17 -12.19 61.55
C GLU A 59 -0.31 -12.96 60.23
N GLN A 60 -1.15 -14.01 60.19
CA GLN A 60 -1.39 -14.78 58.98
C GLN A 60 -2.14 -13.98 57.91
N ARG A 61 -3.19 -13.24 58.27
CA ARG A 61 -3.88 -12.33 57.34
C ARG A 61 -2.97 -11.22 56.84
N ARG A 62 -2.09 -10.70 57.69
CA ARG A 62 -1.08 -9.71 57.29
C ARG A 62 -0.07 -10.29 56.30
N LYS A 63 0.42 -11.52 56.52
CA LYS A 63 1.31 -12.21 55.58
C LYS A 63 0.63 -12.43 54.22
N GLN A 64 -0.63 -12.89 54.22
CA GLN A 64 -1.42 -13.03 53.00
C GLN A 64 -1.57 -11.69 52.25
N ALA A 65 -1.90 -10.60 52.95
CA ALA A 65 -1.99 -9.27 52.33
C ALA A 65 -0.63 -8.75 51.81
N GLU A 66 0.48 -9.03 52.51
CA GLU A 66 1.83 -8.70 52.03
C GLU A 66 2.28 -9.57 50.84
N GLU A 67 1.78 -10.79 50.71
CA GLU A 67 2.00 -11.68 49.55
C GLU A 67 1.13 -11.27 48.35
N GLU A 68 -0.15 -10.97 48.57
CA GLU A 68 -1.08 -10.45 47.55
C GLU A 68 -0.56 -9.12 46.96
N GLN A 69 -0.13 -8.17 47.79
CA GLN A 69 0.45 -6.90 47.32
C GLN A 69 1.74 -7.09 46.52
N ARG A 70 2.59 -8.07 46.89
CA ARG A 70 3.80 -8.39 46.11
C ARG A 70 3.43 -9.02 44.77
N HIS A 71 2.41 -9.87 44.73
CA HIS A 71 1.93 -10.49 43.50
C HIS A 71 1.29 -9.47 42.55
N GLU A 72 0.44 -8.58 43.07
CA GLU A 72 -0.16 -7.48 42.30
C GLU A 72 0.91 -6.51 41.77
N ALA A 73 1.88 -6.12 42.61
CA ALA A 73 3.00 -5.29 42.18
C ALA A 73 3.87 -5.96 41.10
N GLU A 74 4.08 -7.27 41.17
CA GLU A 74 4.82 -8.03 40.17
C GLU A 74 4.06 -8.14 38.85
N LEU A 75 2.76 -8.51 38.88
CA LEU A 75 1.89 -8.53 37.71
C LEU A 75 1.83 -7.16 37.04
N ARG A 76 1.70 -6.10 37.83
CA ARG A 76 1.72 -4.72 37.33
C ARG A 76 3.06 -4.37 36.67
N ARG A 77 4.19 -4.73 37.30
CA ARG A 77 5.54 -4.52 36.74
C ARG A 77 5.73 -5.24 35.41
N GLN A 78 5.23 -6.48 35.30
CA GLN A 78 5.25 -7.26 34.05
C GLN A 78 4.37 -6.62 32.97
N ALA A 79 3.17 -6.16 33.32
CA ALA A 79 2.29 -5.44 32.39
C ALA A 79 2.91 -4.11 31.93
N GLU A 80 3.55 -3.35 32.82
CA GLU A 80 4.27 -2.11 32.47
C GLU A 80 5.48 -2.40 31.55
N GLU A 81 6.23 -3.48 31.78
CA GLU A 81 7.36 -3.93 30.92
C GLU A 81 6.90 -4.50 29.56
N GLN A 82 5.72 -5.11 29.47
CA GLN A 82 5.14 -5.57 28.19
C GLN A 82 4.52 -4.43 27.36
N ASN A 83 4.01 -3.39 28.01
CA ASN A 83 3.33 -2.25 27.37
C ASN A 83 4.26 -1.06 27.09
N ARG A 84 5.50 -1.03 27.59
CA ARG A 84 6.45 0.04 27.26
C ARG A 84 6.85 -0.01 25.78
N PRO A 85 7.05 1.15 25.11
CA PRO A 85 7.62 1.18 23.77
C PRO A 85 9.01 0.52 23.70
N THR A 86 9.29 -0.16 22.59
CA THR A 86 10.57 -0.85 22.35
C THR A 86 11.65 0.12 21.85
N THR A 87 12.93 -0.22 22.08
CA THR A 87 14.07 0.39 21.37
C THR A 87 14.18 -0.11 19.94
N PHE A 88 15.05 0.49 19.13
CA PHE A 88 15.37 -0.02 17.79
C PHE A 88 15.92 -1.46 17.84
N GLY A 89 16.87 -1.75 18.72
CA GLY A 89 17.42 -3.11 18.89
C GLY A 89 16.38 -4.12 19.39
N GLU A 90 15.51 -3.71 20.31
CA GLU A 90 14.38 -4.53 20.76
C GLU A 90 13.40 -4.83 19.61
N LEU A 91 13.00 -3.82 18.81
CA LEU A 91 12.12 -4.00 17.64
C LEU A 91 12.72 -4.98 16.61
N ILE A 92 14.00 -4.81 16.25
CA ILE A 92 14.66 -5.67 15.27
C ILE A 92 14.75 -7.13 15.79
N ARG A 93 15.06 -7.32 17.08
CA ARG A 93 15.12 -8.65 17.72
C ARG A 93 13.75 -9.32 17.79
N TYR A 94 12.74 -8.63 18.31
CA TYR A 94 11.39 -9.16 18.50
C TYR A 94 10.62 -9.33 17.17
N GLY A 95 10.73 -8.38 16.24
CA GLY A 95 10.13 -8.49 14.91
C GLY A 95 10.62 -9.73 14.17
N HIS A 96 11.90 -10.08 14.29
CA HIS A 96 12.42 -11.32 13.73
C HIS A 96 11.95 -12.57 14.52
N ASN A 97 12.25 -12.64 15.83
CA ASN A 97 12.02 -13.85 16.63
C ASN A 97 10.53 -14.18 16.84
N ILE A 98 9.64 -13.18 16.86
CA ILE A 98 8.20 -13.34 17.12
C ILE A 98 7.39 -13.34 15.83
N ILE A 99 7.68 -12.45 14.89
CA ILE A 99 6.84 -12.25 13.69
C ILE A 99 7.38 -13.04 12.50
N ALA A 100 8.64 -12.79 12.08
CA ALA A 100 9.21 -13.46 10.90
C ALA A 100 9.35 -14.99 11.07
N LYS A 101 9.73 -15.47 12.26
CA LYS A 101 9.77 -16.92 12.57
C LYS A 101 8.38 -17.55 12.80
N SER A 102 7.31 -16.75 12.90
CA SER A 102 5.92 -17.25 12.92
C SER A 102 5.30 -17.39 11.53
N LEU A 103 5.99 -16.97 10.47
CA LEU A 103 5.48 -17.07 9.10
C LEU A 103 5.33 -18.52 8.66
N THR A 104 4.19 -18.86 8.08
CA THR A 104 3.87 -20.18 7.54
C THR A 104 3.37 -20.08 6.09
N ILE A 105 3.51 -21.18 5.33
CA ILE A 105 3.00 -21.31 3.97
C ILE A 105 1.75 -22.21 4.01
N ALA A 106 0.71 -21.89 3.26
CA ALA A 106 -0.46 -22.76 3.14
C ALA A 106 -0.15 -24.05 2.36
N ASN A 107 -0.89 -25.12 2.64
CA ASN A 107 -0.82 -26.35 1.85
C ASN A 107 -1.13 -26.05 0.37
N GLN A 108 -0.39 -26.65 -0.56
CA GLN A 108 -0.45 -26.36 -2.00
C GLN A 108 -1.86 -26.40 -2.61
N SER A 109 -2.77 -27.23 -2.07
CA SER A 109 -4.18 -27.33 -2.48
C SER A 109 -5.05 -26.11 -2.13
N ARG A 110 -4.55 -25.21 -1.27
CA ARG A 110 -5.18 -23.92 -0.91
C ARG A 110 -4.53 -22.72 -1.59
N CYS A 111 -3.38 -22.91 -2.24
CA CYS A 111 -2.58 -21.84 -2.82
C CYS A 111 -3.05 -21.42 -4.23
N THR A 112 -2.73 -20.19 -4.64
CA THR A 112 -3.10 -19.68 -5.97
C THR A 112 -2.35 -20.43 -7.09
N SER A 113 -3.09 -21.10 -7.97
CA SER A 113 -2.57 -21.97 -9.04
C SER A 113 -1.97 -21.25 -10.26
N GLY A 114 -1.89 -19.92 -10.23
CA GLY A 114 -1.30 -19.13 -11.32
C GLY A 114 0.22 -19.27 -11.39
N LYS A 115 0.74 -19.75 -12.51
CA LYS A 115 2.19 -19.85 -12.78
C LYS A 115 2.82 -18.47 -12.98
N ILE A 116 4.12 -18.35 -12.69
CA ILE A 116 4.93 -17.20 -13.12
C ILE A 116 5.08 -17.27 -14.65
N SER A 117 4.54 -16.27 -15.34
CA SER A 117 4.65 -16.13 -16.80
C SER A 117 6.00 -15.52 -17.19
N ALA A 118 6.55 -15.93 -18.33
CA ALA A 118 7.68 -15.22 -18.93
C ALA A 118 7.31 -13.75 -19.19
N PRO A 119 8.22 -12.79 -18.92
CA PRO A 119 7.95 -11.34 -19.02
C PRO A 119 8.00 -10.85 -20.48
N ILE A 120 7.18 -11.44 -21.34
CA ILE A 120 7.13 -11.18 -22.79
C ILE A 120 6.96 -9.67 -23.06
N GLY A 121 7.79 -9.13 -23.96
CA GLY A 121 7.80 -7.72 -24.34
C GLY A 121 8.55 -6.79 -23.37
N LYS A 122 9.20 -7.32 -22.33
CA LYS A 122 10.01 -6.54 -21.37
C LYS A 122 11.50 -6.58 -21.68
N SER A 123 12.18 -5.46 -21.44
CA SER A 123 13.64 -5.31 -21.49
C SER A 123 14.32 -6.15 -20.39
N CYS A 124 15.40 -6.86 -20.73
CA CYS A 124 16.08 -7.84 -19.87
C CYS A 124 17.55 -7.47 -19.61
N PRO A 125 18.15 -7.88 -18.49
CA PRO A 125 19.58 -7.74 -18.29
C PRO A 125 20.33 -8.69 -19.25
N VAL A 126 21.52 -8.28 -19.68
CA VAL A 126 22.42 -9.15 -20.46
C VAL A 126 23.19 -10.08 -19.53
N LYS A 127 23.65 -9.57 -18.37
CA LYS A 127 24.45 -10.29 -17.39
C LYS A 127 23.76 -10.27 -16.03
N LEU A 128 23.82 -11.38 -15.30
CA LEU A 128 23.44 -11.45 -13.88
C LEU A 128 24.70 -11.70 -13.04
N ARG A 129 24.94 -10.90 -11.98
CA ARG A 129 26.16 -10.96 -11.16
C ARG A 129 25.89 -10.80 -9.65
N PRO A 130 26.61 -11.49 -8.76
CA PRO A 130 26.55 -11.23 -7.33
C PRO A 130 26.97 -9.79 -7.01
N TRP A 131 26.22 -9.13 -6.13
CA TRP A 131 26.56 -7.82 -5.56
C TRP A 131 27.44 -8.03 -4.32
N THR A 132 28.74 -8.13 -4.54
CA THR A 132 29.74 -8.45 -3.52
C THR A 132 29.87 -7.40 -2.43
N GLU A 133 29.57 -6.13 -2.73
CA GLU A 133 29.69 -5.00 -1.80
C GLU A 133 28.43 -4.78 -0.95
N CYS A 134 27.32 -5.45 -1.27
CA CYS A 134 26.00 -5.19 -0.68
C CYS A 134 26.00 -5.26 0.85
N GLN A 135 26.59 -6.33 1.40
CA GLN A 135 26.68 -6.55 2.84
C GLN A 135 27.39 -5.38 3.54
N THR A 136 28.60 -5.01 3.09
CA THR A 136 29.38 -3.89 3.66
C THR A 136 28.61 -2.58 3.59
N GLN A 137 27.99 -2.29 2.44
CA GLN A 137 27.22 -1.06 2.22
C GLN A 137 25.98 -0.97 3.13
N GLN A 138 25.28 -2.10 3.35
CA GLN A 138 24.17 -2.15 4.29
C GLN A 138 24.64 -2.07 5.75
N GLU A 139 25.76 -2.70 6.12
CA GLU A 139 26.30 -2.62 7.47
C GLU A 139 26.75 -1.19 7.85
N GLU A 140 27.35 -0.44 6.92
CA GLU A 140 27.72 0.97 7.15
C GLU A 140 26.47 1.83 7.45
N ILE A 141 25.42 1.66 6.67
CA ILE A 141 24.13 2.35 6.87
C ILE A 141 23.47 1.90 8.17
N TYR A 142 23.46 0.60 8.47
CA TYR A 142 22.87 0.04 9.68
C TYR A 142 23.59 0.54 10.94
N ARG A 143 24.94 0.57 10.96
CA ARG A 143 25.72 1.18 12.05
C ARG A 143 25.35 2.65 12.27
N SER A 144 25.14 3.42 11.20
CA SER A 144 24.71 4.82 11.32
C SER A 144 23.30 4.93 11.93
N VAL A 145 22.33 4.12 11.47
CA VAL A 145 20.99 4.05 12.09
C VAL A 145 21.07 3.70 13.58
N CYS A 146 21.89 2.70 13.94
CA CYS A 146 22.15 2.32 15.32
C CYS A 146 22.74 3.46 16.16
N ASN A 147 23.61 4.29 15.58
CA ASN A 147 24.19 5.46 16.25
C ASN A 147 23.16 6.58 16.49
N HIS A 148 22.23 6.82 15.56
CA HIS A 148 21.20 7.86 15.70
C HIS A 148 20.03 7.45 16.62
N LEU A 149 19.63 6.17 16.62
CA LEU A 149 18.49 5.69 17.42
C LEU A 149 18.88 5.05 18.77
N GLY A 150 20.09 4.53 18.87
CA GLY A 150 20.56 3.72 20.00
C GLY A 150 20.00 2.29 19.98
N LEU A 151 20.88 1.31 20.11
CA LEU A 151 20.53 -0.11 20.17
C LEU A 151 19.88 -0.49 21.50
N THR A 152 20.60 -0.27 22.61
CA THR A 152 20.25 -0.69 23.97
C THR A 152 20.71 0.35 25.01
N GLY A 153 20.19 0.26 26.24
CA GLY A 153 20.56 1.13 27.36
C GLY A 153 19.74 2.43 27.47
N ASN A 154 20.08 3.26 28.46
CA ASN A 154 19.31 4.45 28.85
C ASN A 154 19.30 5.60 27.82
N THR A 155 20.16 5.54 26.80
CA THR A 155 20.20 6.49 25.68
C THR A 155 19.40 6.02 24.47
N ALA A 156 18.93 4.77 24.44
CA ALA A 156 18.21 4.21 23.29
C ALA A 156 16.77 4.72 23.21
N ARG A 157 16.35 5.12 22.01
CA ARG A 157 15.06 5.78 21.76
C ARG A 157 13.90 4.77 21.80
N ARG A 158 13.13 4.80 22.90
CA ARG A 158 11.92 3.99 23.09
C ARG A 158 10.72 4.64 22.38
N ALA A 159 10.58 4.34 21.09
CA ALA A 159 9.53 4.92 20.23
C ALA A 159 8.81 3.89 19.34
N PHE A 160 9.15 2.60 19.47
CA PHE A 160 8.65 1.52 18.62
C PHE A 160 7.55 0.70 19.32
N PRO A 161 6.75 -0.10 18.59
CA PRO A 161 5.60 -0.81 19.16
C PRO A 161 5.98 -1.66 20.39
N PRO A 162 5.12 -1.69 21.43
CA PRO A 162 5.39 -2.44 22.65
C PRO A 162 5.38 -3.95 22.38
N LEU A 163 6.01 -4.73 23.27
CA LEU A 163 6.16 -6.18 23.10
C LEU A 163 4.81 -6.88 22.85
N VAL A 164 3.78 -6.52 23.62
CA VAL A 164 2.41 -7.07 23.47
C VAL A 164 1.80 -6.84 22.09
N ALA A 165 2.18 -5.75 21.39
CA ALA A 165 1.72 -5.49 20.03
C ALA A 165 2.45 -6.35 19.00
N LEU A 166 3.74 -6.63 19.20
CA LEU A 166 4.54 -7.52 18.36
C LEU A 166 4.14 -9.00 18.56
N GLU A 167 3.77 -9.39 19.78
CA GLU A 167 3.17 -10.69 20.10
C GLU A 167 1.81 -10.88 19.41
N TYR A 168 0.93 -9.87 19.45
CA TYR A 168 -0.33 -9.87 18.73
C TYR A 168 -0.13 -9.94 17.20
N GLU A 169 0.85 -9.21 16.66
CA GLU A 169 1.19 -9.28 15.23
C GLU A 169 1.72 -10.66 14.83
N GLY A 170 2.64 -11.24 15.60
CA GLY A 170 3.16 -12.60 15.36
C GLY A 170 2.07 -13.67 15.38
N GLN A 171 1.09 -13.57 16.29
CA GLN A 171 -0.06 -14.47 16.32
C GLN A 171 -0.96 -14.29 15.07
N ASN A 172 -1.19 -13.06 14.60
CA ASN A 172 -1.94 -12.82 13.35
C ASN A 172 -1.22 -13.41 12.12
N VAL A 173 0.11 -13.34 12.06
CA VAL A 173 0.93 -13.96 11.00
C VAL A 173 0.84 -15.49 11.06
N LYS A 174 0.93 -16.06 12.26
CA LYS A 174 0.80 -17.51 12.50
C LYS A 174 -0.57 -18.07 12.10
N GLU A 175 -1.63 -17.29 12.29
CA GLU A 175 -3.01 -17.66 11.90
C GLU A 175 -3.29 -17.51 10.40
N ARG A 176 -2.40 -16.85 9.62
CA ARG A 176 -2.61 -16.55 8.20
C ARG A 176 -1.45 -17.03 7.33
N PRO A 177 -1.35 -18.36 7.07
CA PRO A 177 -0.33 -18.91 6.17
C PRO A 177 -0.46 -18.31 4.76
N ILE A 178 0.67 -17.95 4.13
CA ILE A 178 0.67 -17.37 2.76
C ILE A 178 0.07 -18.38 1.78
N SER A 179 -0.98 -17.98 1.06
CA SER A 179 -1.61 -18.76 -0.02
C SER A 179 -1.65 -18.02 -1.36
N SER A 180 -1.39 -16.71 -1.35
CA SER A 180 -1.53 -15.81 -2.50
C SER A 180 -0.58 -14.61 -2.41
N GLU A 181 -0.39 -13.92 -3.53
CA GLU A 181 0.26 -12.60 -3.61
C GLU A 181 -0.32 -11.59 -2.60
N ARG A 182 -1.64 -11.66 -2.33
CA ARG A 182 -2.32 -10.75 -1.41
C ARG A 182 -2.08 -11.07 0.06
N ASP A 183 -1.85 -12.34 0.39
CA ASP A 183 -1.43 -12.72 1.75
C ASP A 183 0.00 -12.26 2.01
N LEU A 184 0.88 -12.36 1.00
CA LEU A 184 2.23 -11.82 1.04
C LEU A 184 2.23 -10.27 1.13
N GLU A 185 1.41 -9.57 0.34
CA GLU A 185 1.19 -8.12 0.49
C GLU A 185 0.78 -7.76 1.93
N GLY A 186 -0.15 -8.52 2.52
CA GLY A 186 -0.60 -8.32 3.89
C GLY A 186 0.52 -8.51 4.92
N TYR A 187 1.36 -9.54 4.74
CA TYR A 187 2.51 -9.82 5.60
C TYR A 187 3.60 -8.75 5.47
N GLU A 188 4.11 -8.49 4.26
CA GLU A 188 5.18 -7.51 4.04
C GLU A 188 4.76 -6.14 4.58
N ARG A 189 3.53 -5.71 4.30
CA ARG A 189 3.01 -4.43 4.78
C ARG A 189 3.00 -4.30 6.30
N SER A 190 2.61 -5.36 7.01
CA SER A 190 2.53 -5.31 8.48
C SER A 190 3.91 -5.56 9.11
N ALA A 191 4.49 -6.72 8.85
CA ALA A 191 5.68 -7.25 9.51
C ALA A 191 7.00 -6.58 9.04
N VAL A 192 7.00 -5.86 7.92
CA VAL A 192 8.20 -5.20 7.36
C VAL A 192 7.97 -3.72 7.08
N GLU A 193 7.12 -3.36 6.11
CA GLU A 193 7.00 -1.99 5.59
C GLU A 193 6.54 -0.97 6.66
N ASN A 194 5.52 -1.32 7.45
CA ASN A 194 5.03 -0.45 8.54
C ASN A 194 6.15 -0.16 9.56
N HIS A 195 6.95 -1.16 9.93
CA HIS A 195 8.07 -0.98 10.87
C HIS A 195 9.20 -0.16 10.25
N VAL A 196 9.57 -0.41 8.98
CA VAL A 196 10.54 0.40 8.22
C VAL A 196 10.07 1.87 8.12
N ARG A 197 8.80 2.12 7.82
CA ARG A 197 8.21 3.47 7.82
C ARG A 197 8.33 4.12 9.19
N ASN A 198 7.98 3.42 10.27
CA ASN A 198 8.06 3.96 11.63
C ASN A 198 9.51 4.30 12.01
N ILE A 199 10.49 3.47 11.63
CA ILE A 199 11.92 3.75 11.83
C ILE A 199 12.36 5.01 11.07
N ILE A 200 11.99 5.14 9.78
CA ILE A 200 12.28 6.33 8.99
C ILE A 200 11.58 7.58 9.57
N THR A 201 10.35 7.45 10.08
CA THR A 201 9.64 8.54 10.78
C THR A 201 10.37 9.01 12.05
N GLU A 202 10.99 8.11 12.82
CA GLU A 202 11.82 8.51 13.97
C GLU A 202 13.15 9.12 13.54
N LEU A 203 13.80 8.62 12.48
CA LEU A 203 15.01 9.22 11.90
C LEU A 203 14.74 10.63 11.35
N CYS A 204 13.58 10.89 10.74
CA CYS A 204 13.19 12.23 10.28
C CYS A 204 13.10 13.27 11.41
N LYS A 205 12.86 12.82 12.65
CA LYS A 205 12.83 13.67 13.86
C LYS A 205 14.23 13.99 14.41
N ILE A 206 15.29 13.48 13.78
CA ILE A 206 16.69 13.68 14.18
C ILE A 206 17.40 14.44 13.04
N PRO A 207 17.72 15.74 13.18
CA PRO A 207 18.25 16.55 12.08
C PRO A 207 19.51 15.95 11.43
N THR A 208 20.45 15.42 12.21
CA THR A 208 21.67 14.79 11.71
C THR A 208 21.39 13.58 10.83
N ALA A 209 20.42 12.73 11.19
CA ALA A 209 19.99 11.60 10.38
C ALA A 209 19.22 12.05 9.13
N ARG A 210 18.36 13.07 9.27
CA ARG A 210 17.60 13.67 8.17
C ARG A 210 18.52 14.18 7.05
N ASP A 211 19.61 14.85 7.42
CA ASP A 211 20.62 15.38 6.50
C ASP A 211 21.52 14.26 5.93
N GLU A 212 22.01 13.36 6.78
CA GLU A 212 22.91 12.26 6.39
C GLU A 212 22.26 11.28 5.40
N PHE A 213 20.99 10.94 5.60
CA PHE A 213 20.24 10.03 4.74
C PHE A 213 19.38 10.76 3.71
N ARG A 214 19.28 12.10 3.77
CA ARG A 214 18.44 12.94 2.89
C ARG A 214 16.95 12.56 2.92
N LEU A 215 16.38 12.30 4.09
CA LEU A 215 15.08 11.61 4.24
C LEU A 215 13.83 12.36 3.73
N GLY A 216 13.94 13.64 3.38
CA GLY A 216 12.76 14.46 3.10
C GLY A 216 11.89 14.59 4.35
N ASP A 217 10.57 14.55 4.20
CA ASP A 217 9.61 14.46 5.31
C ASP A 217 9.29 13.00 5.72
N GLY A 218 9.64 12.02 4.89
CA GLY A 218 9.48 10.59 5.20
C GLY A 218 9.26 9.70 3.98
N VAL A 219 8.67 8.52 4.23
CA VAL A 219 8.43 7.46 3.25
C VAL A 219 6.96 7.01 3.24
N GLN A 220 6.46 6.62 2.08
CA GLN A 220 5.15 6.02 1.84
C GLN A 220 5.31 4.70 1.06
N PHE A 221 4.39 3.75 1.26
CA PHE A 221 4.37 2.44 0.62
C PHE A 221 2.98 2.23 0.01
N ASP A 222 2.87 2.22 -1.32
CA ASP A 222 1.61 2.16 -2.07
C ASP A 222 1.57 0.96 -3.04
N SER A 223 0.47 0.23 -3.09
CA SER A 223 0.33 -0.95 -3.97
C SER A 223 0.13 -0.64 -5.46
N HIS A 224 0.07 0.64 -5.86
CA HIS A 224 -0.51 1.04 -7.16
C HIS A 224 0.23 2.19 -7.85
N ALA A 225 0.91 1.91 -8.96
CA ALA A 225 1.20 2.91 -9.99
C ALA A 225 -0.05 3.15 -10.88
N ASN A 226 -0.56 4.39 -10.94
CA ASN A 226 -1.81 4.76 -11.63
C ASN A 226 -1.71 4.83 -13.18
N SER A 227 -1.09 3.85 -13.84
CA SER A 227 -0.82 3.87 -15.30
C SER A 227 -2.07 4.11 -16.17
N LEU A 228 -1.92 4.96 -17.20
CA LEU A 228 -2.97 5.30 -18.17
C LEU A 228 -3.47 4.08 -18.94
N ASP A 229 -2.60 3.10 -19.18
CA ASP A 229 -2.89 1.94 -20.02
C ASP A 229 -3.92 0.98 -19.38
N LEU A 230 -4.11 1.09 -18.06
CA LEU A 230 -4.97 0.20 -17.26
C LEU A 230 -6.46 0.60 -17.24
N GLN A 231 -6.81 1.80 -17.72
CA GLN A 231 -8.20 2.29 -17.77
C GLN A 231 -8.82 2.18 -19.18
N THR A 232 -8.65 1.03 -19.84
CA THR A 232 -9.32 0.74 -21.12
C THR A 232 -10.75 0.24 -20.88
N ASN A 233 -11.76 0.99 -21.35
CA ASN A 233 -13.19 0.62 -21.23
C ASN A 233 -13.61 -0.49 -22.22
N GLN A 234 -12.88 -1.61 -22.21
CA GLN A 234 -13.26 -2.86 -22.86
C GLN A 234 -13.61 -3.89 -21.76
N PRO A 235 -14.80 -4.51 -21.77
CA PRO A 235 -15.14 -5.59 -20.85
C PRO A 235 -14.45 -6.89 -21.29
N SER A 236 -13.13 -6.94 -21.13
CA SER A 236 -12.28 -8.10 -21.41
C SER A 236 -12.78 -9.32 -20.63
N ARG A 237 -13.34 -10.31 -21.33
CA ARG A 237 -13.83 -11.57 -20.73
C ARG A 237 -12.70 -12.58 -20.46
N SER A 238 -11.59 -12.06 -19.93
CA SER A 238 -10.43 -12.77 -19.41
C SER A 238 -9.74 -11.84 -18.41
N GLY A 239 -9.33 -12.37 -17.26
CA GLY A 239 -8.76 -11.56 -16.17
C GLY A 239 -7.33 -11.10 -16.46
N SER A 240 -7.17 -10.05 -17.27
CA SER A 240 -5.90 -9.34 -17.37
C SER A 240 -5.58 -8.69 -16.03
N SER A 241 -4.59 -9.23 -15.31
CA SER A 241 -4.20 -8.69 -14.01
C SER A 241 -3.80 -7.23 -14.13
N ARG A 242 -4.04 -6.45 -13.08
CA ARG A 242 -3.26 -5.22 -12.88
C ARG A 242 -1.79 -5.63 -12.71
N PRO A 243 -0.82 -4.86 -13.20
CA PRO A 243 0.56 -5.04 -12.78
C PRO A 243 0.63 -4.74 -11.28
N ASP A 244 0.98 -5.74 -10.49
CA ASP A 244 1.11 -5.63 -9.03
C ASP A 244 2.42 -4.93 -8.66
N GLN A 245 2.62 -3.71 -9.17
CA GLN A 245 3.82 -2.90 -8.99
C GLN A 245 3.72 -2.12 -7.67
N TYR A 246 4.25 -2.70 -6.61
CA TYR A 246 4.36 -2.04 -5.30
C TYR A 246 5.46 -0.98 -5.36
N CYS A 247 5.12 0.21 -4.87
CA CYS A 247 5.93 1.40 -5.01
C CYS A 247 6.25 1.98 -3.63
N ILE A 248 7.52 2.29 -3.40
CA ILE A 248 7.99 3.02 -2.22
C ILE A 248 8.26 4.45 -2.68
N HIS A 249 7.67 5.43 -2.00
CA HIS A 249 7.80 6.85 -2.35
C HIS A 249 8.45 7.65 -1.23
N ARG A 250 9.28 8.61 -1.60
CA ARG A 250 9.78 9.68 -0.74
C ARG A 250 8.78 10.84 -0.74
N ILE A 251 8.55 11.42 0.44
CA ILE A 251 7.69 12.60 0.63
C ILE A 251 8.56 13.85 0.86
N ASP A 252 8.31 14.94 0.14
CA ASP A 252 8.87 16.28 0.39
C ASP A 252 7.82 17.38 0.17
N ASP A 253 7.52 18.23 1.16
CA ASP A 253 6.57 19.35 1.06
C ASP A 253 5.17 18.95 0.53
N GLY A 254 4.78 17.70 0.78
CA GLY A 254 3.57 17.08 0.23
C GLY A 254 3.63 16.75 -1.26
N THR A 255 4.81 16.73 -1.88
CA THR A 255 5.06 16.02 -3.14
C THR A 255 5.48 14.58 -2.83
N SER A 256 5.05 13.64 -3.67
CA SER A 256 5.46 12.23 -3.61
C SER A 256 6.34 11.94 -4.82
N THR A 257 7.48 11.29 -4.59
CA THR A 257 8.45 10.91 -5.63
C THR A 257 8.83 9.45 -5.48
N LEU A 258 8.88 8.70 -6.58
CA LEU A 258 9.24 7.28 -6.52
C LEU A 258 10.69 7.11 -6.04
N LEU A 259 10.85 6.33 -4.97
CA LEU A 259 12.12 6.05 -4.31
C LEU A 259 12.70 4.73 -4.81
N THR A 260 11.87 3.68 -4.85
CA THR A 260 12.18 2.34 -5.35
C THR A 260 10.88 1.55 -5.54
N THR A 261 10.95 0.36 -6.14
CA THR A 261 9.84 -0.58 -6.32
C THR A 261 10.10 -1.89 -5.58
N VAL A 262 9.09 -2.76 -5.51
CA VAL A 262 9.25 -4.14 -5.03
C VAL A 262 8.30 -5.09 -5.77
N GLU A 263 8.79 -6.27 -6.12
CA GLU A 263 8.04 -7.35 -6.75
C GLU A 263 7.78 -8.47 -5.73
N TYR A 264 6.52 -8.69 -5.38
CA TYR A 264 6.09 -9.76 -4.46
C TYR A 264 5.79 -11.04 -5.24
N LYS A 265 6.40 -12.18 -4.86
CA LYS A 265 6.01 -13.50 -5.39
C LYS A 265 5.99 -14.55 -4.26
N PRO A 266 4.83 -15.15 -3.92
CA PRO A 266 4.69 -16.00 -2.75
C PRO A 266 5.48 -17.31 -2.84
N PRO A 267 5.86 -17.94 -1.71
CA PRO A 267 6.80 -19.07 -1.69
C PRO A 267 6.38 -20.29 -2.53
N HIS A 268 5.08 -20.54 -2.70
CA HIS A 268 4.58 -21.63 -3.54
C HIS A 268 4.75 -21.40 -5.05
N LYS A 269 5.13 -20.18 -5.47
CA LYS A 269 5.47 -19.80 -6.84
C LYS A 269 6.96 -19.51 -7.01
N LEU A 270 7.60 -18.95 -5.99
CA LEU A 270 9.03 -18.66 -5.95
C LEU A 270 9.67 -19.26 -4.68
N PRO A 271 9.92 -20.60 -4.65
CA PRO A 271 10.51 -21.27 -3.49
C PRO A 271 11.93 -20.79 -3.22
N VAL A 272 12.33 -20.78 -1.94
CA VAL A 272 13.70 -20.44 -1.51
C VAL A 272 14.74 -21.37 -2.15
N GLU A 273 14.42 -22.65 -2.33
CA GLU A 273 15.26 -23.60 -3.07
C GLU A 273 15.50 -23.17 -4.53
N SER A 274 14.48 -22.62 -5.19
CA SER A 274 14.61 -22.09 -6.55
C SER A 274 15.46 -20.82 -6.58
N LEU A 275 15.40 -19.98 -5.53
CA LEU A 275 16.33 -18.84 -5.38
C LEU A 275 17.78 -19.35 -5.28
N ARG A 276 18.05 -20.29 -4.36
CA ARG A 276 19.38 -20.86 -4.12
C ARG A 276 20.00 -21.52 -5.37
N ARG A 277 19.20 -22.18 -6.22
CA ARG A 277 19.67 -22.81 -7.49
C ARG A 277 19.74 -21.84 -8.66
N GLY A 278 18.76 -20.93 -8.79
CA GLY A 278 18.61 -20.04 -9.95
C GLY A 278 19.46 -18.77 -9.89
N LEU A 279 19.81 -18.28 -8.70
CA LEU A 279 20.62 -17.06 -8.52
C LEU A 279 22.12 -17.34 -8.61
N LYS A 280 22.63 -17.47 -9.85
CA LYS A 280 24.06 -17.63 -10.15
C LYS A 280 24.59 -16.56 -11.12
N SER A 281 25.91 -16.37 -11.12
CA SER A 281 26.62 -15.49 -12.06
C SER A 281 26.56 -16.04 -13.49
N MET A 282 25.81 -15.41 -14.40
CA MET A 282 25.59 -15.93 -15.76
C MET A 282 25.46 -14.86 -16.85
N ASP A 283 25.63 -15.28 -18.11
CA ASP A 283 25.07 -14.60 -19.28
C ASP A 283 23.56 -14.86 -19.29
N PHE A 284 22.81 -13.91 -18.75
CA PHE A 284 21.38 -14.04 -18.53
C PHE A 284 20.61 -14.11 -19.85
N TRP A 285 20.99 -13.26 -20.81
CA TRP A 285 20.35 -13.22 -22.12
C TRP A 285 20.60 -14.49 -22.91
N GLY A 286 21.83 -15.00 -22.91
CA GLY A 286 22.19 -16.26 -23.56
C GLY A 286 21.56 -17.49 -22.91
N GLN A 287 21.66 -17.63 -21.58
CA GLN A 287 21.35 -18.87 -20.86
C GLN A 287 19.89 -18.97 -20.42
N VAL A 288 19.23 -17.86 -20.07
CA VAL A 288 17.86 -17.88 -19.56
C VAL A 288 16.85 -17.59 -20.68
N VAL A 289 17.09 -16.54 -21.46
CA VAL A 289 16.10 -16.03 -22.42
C VAL A 289 16.26 -16.64 -23.82
N LYS A 290 17.50 -16.76 -24.32
CA LYS A 290 17.82 -17.43 -25.60
C LYS A 290 18.01 -18.94 -25.49
N ALA A 291 17.68 -19.58 -24.37
CA ALA A 291 17.70 -21.03 -24.27
C ALA A 291 16.54 -21.65 -25.06
N HIS A 292 16.83 -22.04 -26.31
CA HIS A 292 15.92 -22.72 -27.24
C HIS A 292 15.52 -24.13 -26.75
N SER A 293 16.25 -24.68 -25.79
CA SER A 293 15.90 -25.92 -25.08
C SER A 293 14.75 -25.70 -24.09
N VAL A 294 13.97 -26.77 -23.90
CA VAL A 294 13.16 -26.94 -22.68
C VAL A 294 14.14 -27.19 -21.51
N PRO A 295 13.93 -26.57 -20.33
CA PRO A 295 14.70 -26.87 -19.12
C PRO A 295 14.57 -28.35 -18.72
N ASN A 296 15.67 -29.10 -18.80
CA ASN A 296 15.70 -30.53 -18.54
C ASN A 296 16.08 -30.85 -17.09
N THR A 297 16.90 -29.99 -16.49
CA THR A 297 17.33 -30.06 -15.08
C THR A 297 16.47 -29.18 -14.17
N GLU A 298 16.50 -29.44 -12.86
CA GLU A 298 15.85 -28.56 -11.88
C GLU A 298 16.54 -27.20 -11.73
N ASP A 299 17.84 -27.13 -12.05
CA ASP A 299 18.59 -25.87 -12.05
C ASP A 299 18.14 -24.97 -13.21
N GLU A 300 18.08 -25.47 -14.45
CA GLU A 300 17.58 -24.70 -15.60
C GLU A 300 16.12 -24.24 -15.39
N LYS A 301 15.31 -25.03 -14.68
CA LYS A 301 13.94 -24.65 -14.29
C LYS A 301 13.95 -23.50 -13.28
N ALA A 302 14.78 -23.61 -12.24
CA ALA A 302 14.97 -22.56 -11.24
C ALA A 302 15.49 -21.26 -11.88
N GLU A 303 16.50 -21.33 -12.74
CA GLU A 303 17.03 -20.21 -13.53
C GLU A 303 15.94 -19.50 -14.34
N ARG A 304 15.09 -20.25 -15.04
CA ARG A 304 14.02 -19.67 -15.86
C ARG A 304 12.89 -19.08 -15.02
N VAL A 305 12.55 -19.68 -13.88
CA VAL A 305 11.54 -19.15 -12.93
C VAL A 305 12.04 -17.87 -12.26
N VAL A 306 13.20 -17.93 -11.59
CA VAL A 306 13.83 -16.76 -10.95
C VAL A 306 14.10 -15.66 -11.98
N GLY A 307 14.63 -16.05 -13.14
CA GLY A 307 14.91 -15.14 -14.24
C GLY A 307 13.68 -14.38 -14.75
N SER A 308 12.53 -15.05 -14.84
CA SER A 308 11.27 -14.40 -15.22
C SER A 308 10.87 -13.30 -14.22
N VAL A 309 11.11 -13.49 -12.92
CA VAL A 309 10.79 -12.51 -11.87
C VAL A 309 11.80 -11.36 -11.83
N ILE A 310 13.10 -11.64 -11.85
CA ILE A 310 14.10 -10.56 -11.81
C ILE A 310 14.14 -9.75 -13.11
N ALA A 311 13.78 -10.32 -14.27
CA ALA A 311 13.62 -9.56 -15.51
C ALA A 311 12.33 -8.72 -15.53
N GLN A 312 11.25 -9.21 -14.90
CA GLN A 312 10.02 -8.44 -14.67
C GLN A 312 10.30 -7.18 -13.85
N GLU A 313 11.04 -7.29 -12.74
CA GLU A 313 11.40 -6.14 -11.89
C GLU A 313 12.50 -5.26 -12.53
N TYR A 314 13.51 -5.86 -13.15
CA TYR A 314 14.57 -5.11 -13.85
C TYR A 314 14.00 -4.16 -14.93
N HIS A 315 12.99 -4.59 -15.68
CA HIS A 315 12.31 -3.72 -16.65
C HIS A 315 11.68 -2.49 -15.98
N VAL A 316 11.06 -2.67 -14.80
CA VAL A 316 10.54 -1.56 -13.99
C VAL A 316 11.69 -0.66 -13.54
N MET A 317 12.81 -1.20 -13.07
CA MET A 317 14.00 -0.41 -12.72
C MET A 317 14.52 0.43 -13.89
N ILE A 318 14.53 -0.09 -15.13
CA ILE A 318 14.95 0.66 -16.32
C ILE A 318 13.94 1.75 -16.67
N GLN A 319 12.63 1.44 -16.73
CA GLN A 319 11.60 2.42 -17.07
C GLN A 319 11.46 3.53 -16.02
N GLU A 320 11.56 3.20 -14.74
CA GLU A 320 11.47 4.16 -13.63
C GLU A 320 12.82 4.81 -13.29
N GLY A 321 13.92 4.35 -13.93
CA GLY A 321 15.26 4.92 -13.79
C GLY A 321 15.87 4.70 -12.40
N LEU A 322 15.57 3.57 -11.76
CA LEU A 322 15.97 3.23 -10.40
C LEU A 322 17.37 2.58 -10.36
N GLU A 323 18.16 2.91 -9.34
CA GLU A 323 19.41 2.19 -9.07
C GLU A 323 19.18 0.89 -8.29
N TYR A 324 18.25 0.91 -7.32
CA TYR A 324 17.98 -0.18 -6.40
C TYR A 324 16.52 -0.62 -6.47
N SER A 325 16.28 -1.91 -6.23
CA SER A 325 14.96 -2.52 -6.02
C SER A 325 15.11 -3.82 -5.24
N TYR A 326 14.01 -4.52 -4.93
CA TYR A 326 14.06 -5.88 -4.42
C TYR A 326 12.89 -6.76 -4.88
N VAL A 327 13.10 -8.06 -4.78
CA VAL A 327 12.07 -9.10 -4.89
C VAL A 327 11.94 -9.77 -3.52
N THR A 328 10.73 -10.13 -3.08
CA THR A 328 10.54 -10.89 -1.84
C THR A 328 9.47 -11.98 -1.98
N ASN A 329 9.66 -13.07 -1.24
CA ASN A 329 8.64 -14.09 -0.99
C ASN A 329 8.19 -14.17 0.49
N GLY A 330 8.64 -13.24 1.34
CA GLY A 330 8.37 -13.19 2.79
C GLY A 330 9.33 -14.01 3.65
N LEU A 331 10.06 -14.98 3.07
CA LEU A 331 11.08 -15.80 3.74
C LEU A 331 12.51 -15.42 3.32
N ALA A 332 12.67 -14.93 2.09
CA ALA A 332 13.93 -14.51 1.50
C ALA A 332 13.71 -13.26 0.62
N LEU A 333 14.76 -12.45 0.49
CA LEU A 333 14.79 -11.23 -0.30
C LEU A 333 15.89 -11.31 -1.37
N ILE A 334 15.63 -10.82 -2.57
CA ILE A 334 16.64 -10.59 -3.60
C ILE A 334 16.83 -9.08 -3.72
N LEU A 335 17.91 -8.53 -3.14
CA LEU A 335 18.25 -7.12 -3.31
C LEU A 335 18.89 -6.92 -4.68
N LEU A 336 18.35 -5.98 -5.46
CA LEU A 336 18.73 -5.75 -6.85
C LEU A 336 19.42 -4.39 -7.02
N ARG A 337 20.45 -4.33 -7.86
CA ARG A 337 21.11 -3.10 -8.28
C ARG A 337 21.42 -3.08 -9.78
N VAL A 338 21.09 -1.99 -10.45
CA VAL A 338 21.52 -1.69 -11.82
C VAL A 338 22.56 -0.56 -11.77
N PRO A 339 23.78 -0.73 -12.31
CA PRO A 339 24.78 0.35 -12.40
C PRO A 339 24.33 1.50 -13.31
N TYR A 340 24.95 2.68 -13.16
CA TYR A 340 24.73 3.78 -14.09
C TYR A 340 25.44 3.56 -15.44
N GLU A 341 26.69 3.09 -15.41
CA GLU A 341 27.56 2.97 -16.61
C GLU A 341 27.34 1.67 -17.43
N ASP A 342 26.90 0.58 -16.79
CA ASP A 342 26.53 -0.68 -17.47
C ASP A 342 25.10 -1.08 -17.09
N PRO A 343 24.07 -0.50 -17.74
CA PRO A 343 22.69 -0.91 -17.55
C PRO A 343 22.46 -2.40 -17.83
N GLY A 344 23.28 -3.00 -18.70
CA GLY A 344 23.17 -4.40 -19.14
C GLY A 344 23.59 -5.43 -18.10
N THR A 345 24.13 -5.03 -16.95
CA THR A 345 24.43 -5.95 -15.84
C THR A 345 23.48 -5.69 -14.67
N LEU A 346 22.67 -6.69 -14.33
CA LEU A 346 21.93 -6.72 -13.08
C LEU A 346 22.79 -7.36 -11.98
N TYR A 347 22.95 -6.65 -10.87
CA TYR A 347 23.58 -7.14 -9.66
C TYR A 347 22.53 -7.62 -8.66
N TYR A 348 22.76 -8.75 -7.99
CA TYR A 348 21.84 -9.35 -7.02
C TYR A 348 22.54 -9.73 -5.70
N HIS A 349 21.82 -9.64 -4.59
CA HIS A 349 22.22 -10.20 -3.29
C HIS A 349 21.03 -10.97 -2.71
N LEU A 350 21.17 -12.29 -2.52
CA LEU A 350 20.17 -13.12 -1.86
C LEU A 350 20.34 -12.96 -0.35
N CYS A 351 19.26 -12.63 0.35
CA CYS A 351 19.18 -12.59 1.80
C CYS A 351 18.16 -13.61 2.29
N GLU A 352 18.52 -14.38 3.33
CA GLU A 352 17.67 -15.40 3.94
C GLU A 352 17.61 -15.18 5.47
N PRO A 353 16.82 -14.20 5.95
CA PRO A 353 16.87 -13.74 7.34
C PRO A 353 16.71 -14.83 8.41
N ASN A 354 15.93 -15.88 8.14
CA ASN A 354 15.72 -16.97 9.10
C ASN A 354 16.92 -17.93 9.22
N GLU A 355 17.84 -17.91 8.25
CA GLU A 355 19.07 -18.71 8.20
C GLU A 355 20.30 -17.87 8.61
N GLU A 356 20.30 -16.57 8.29
CA GLU A 356 21.36 -15.62 8.67
C GLU A 356 21.35 -15.23 10.16
N VAL A 357 20.17 -15.20 10.79
CA VAL A 357 20.01 -14.71 12.17
C VAL A 357 20.00 -15.86 13.18
N ASN A 358 21.11 -16.00 13.89
CA ASN A 358 21.17 -16.84 15.10
C ASN A 358 20.44 -16.15 16.26
N SER A 359 19.22 -16.62 16.57
CA SER A 359 18.41 -16.10 17.68
C SER A 359 19.05 -16.24 19.06
N GLU A 360 20.06 -17.11 19.23
CA GLU A 360 20.79 -17.29 20.50
C GLU A 360 21.97 -16.32 20.67
N ASP A 361 22.39 -15.64 19.60
CA ASP A 361 23.49 -14.67 19.61
C ASP A 361 22.98 -13.24 19.42
N GLU A 362 23.06 -12.42 20.49
CA GLU A 362 22.69 -11.00 20.43
C GLU A 362 23.53 -10.20 19.43
N GLN A 363 24.75 -10.63 19.13
CA GLN A 363 25.65 -9.97 18.18
C GLN A 363 25.11 -10.02 16.74
N SER A 364 24.30 -11.04 16.40
CA SER A 364 23.69 -11.18 15.07
C SER A 364 22.79 -9.99 14.70
N PHE A 365 22.11 -9.41 15.69
CA PHE A 365 21.23 -8.24 15.51
C PHE A 365 21.98 -6.91 15.37
N LEU A 366 23.31 -6.91 15.49
CA LEU A 366 24.17 -5.75 15.17
C LEU A 366 24.53 -5.66 13.68
N GLN A 367 24.15 -6.66 12.88
CA GLN A 367 24.21 -6.63 11.42
C GLN A 367 22.79 -6.53 10.82
N PRO A 368 22.64 -6.05 9.57
CA PRO A 368 21.33 -5.86 8.94
C PRO A 368 20.69 -7.16 8.42
N ALA A 369 20.85 -8.30 9.12
CA ALA A 369 20.43 -9.62 8.67
C ALA A 369 18.90 -9.86 8.69
N THR A 370 18.13 -9.09 9.45
CA THR A 370 16.66 -9.23 9.51
C THR A 370 15.97 -8.59 8.29
N ALA A 371 14.78 -9.08 7.90
CA ALA A 371 14.02 -8.50 6.78
C ALA A 371 13.77 -6.98 6.95
N ILE A 372 13.39 -6.53 8.15
CA ILE A 372 13.22 -5.11 8.49
C ILE A 372 14.52 -4.33 8.24
N ALA A 373 15.66 -4.86 8.67
CA ALA A 373 16.96 -4.19 8.48
C ALA A 373 17.43 -4.19 7.01
N ARG A 374 17.25 -5.29 6.27
CA ARG A 374 17.56 -5.40 4.83
C ARG A 374 16.76 -4.37 4.02
N VAL A 375 15.45 -4.27 4.24
CA VAL A 375 14.56 -3.32 3.53
C VAL A 375 14.82 -1.88 3.97
N LEU A 376 15.03 -1.62 5.27
CA LEU A 376 15.43 -0.30 5.78
C LEU A 376 16.70 0.19 5.11
N CYS A 377 17.76 -0.62 5.08
CA CYS A 377 19.03 -0.23 4.47
C CYS A 377 18.87 0.04 2.98
N LEU A 378 18.12 -0.80 2.25
CA LEU A 378 17.83 -0.56 0.83
C LEU A 378 17.07 0.76 0.62
N CYS A 379 16.07 1.08 1.44
CA CYS A 379 15.37 2.37 1.38
C CYS A 379 16.34 3.55 1.58
N LEU A 380 17.23 3.47 2.58
CA LEU A 380 18.23 4.51 2.87
C LEU A 380 19.32 4.64 1.78
N MET A 381 19.64 3.56 1.07
CA MET A 381 20.46 3.61 -0.16
C MET A 381 19.72 4.35 -1.29
N SER A 382 18.44 4.05 -1.48
CA SER A 382 17.57 4.69 -2.47
C SER A 382 17.38 6.19 -2.20
N PHE A 383 17.26 6.63 -0.94
CA PHE A 383 17.19 8.07 -0.56
C PHE A 383 18.46 8.85 -0.94
N ARG A 384 19.62 8.18 -1.01
CA ARG A 384 20.90 8.77 -1.41
C ARG A 384 21.08 8.80 -2.93
N SER A 385 20.52 7.84 -3.65
CA SER A 385 20.48 7.82 -5.11
C SER A 385 19.49 8.84 -5.68
N ARG A 386 19.42 8.96 -7.01
CA ARG A 386 18.47 9.83 -7.73
C ARG A 386 17.87 9.08 -8.90
N PRO A 387 16.55 9.19 -9.17
CA PRO A 387 15.95 8.67 -10.39
C PRO A 387 16.68 9.19 -11.62
N ARG A 388 17.08 8.29 -12.53
CA ARG A 388 17.87 8.63 -13.72
C ARG A 388 17.03 9.41 -14.73
N SER A 389 17.71 10.23 -15.53
CA SER A 389 17.10 11.09 -16.56
C SER A 389 16.38 10.26 -17.63
N GLN A 390 15.41 10.88 -18.29
CA GLN A 390 14.69 10.27 -19.41
C GLN A 390 15.64 9.95 -20.57
N GLN A 391 16.66 10.78 -20.79
CA GLN A 391 17.77 10.50 -21.70
C GLN A 391 18.42 9.13 -21.40
N TRP A 392 18.89 8.91 -20.15
CA TRP A 392 19.53 7.64 -19.76
C TRP A 392 18.58 6.45 -19.93
N ARG A 393 17.30 6.60 -19.55
CA ARG A 393 16.29 5.53 -19.69
C ARG A 393 16.13 5.10 -21.15
N ASN A 394 16.10 6.06 -22.08
CA ASN A 394 15.99 5.77 -23.52
C ASN A 394 17.28 5.17 -24.08
N GLU A 395 18.44 5.58 -23.60
CA GLU A 395 19.74 5.03 -24.03
C GLU A 395 19.92 3.60 -23.51
N ALA A 396 19.51 3.32 -22.27
CA ALA A 396 19.45 1.98 -21.70
C ALA A 396 18.44 1.08 -22.44
N ASP A 397 17.17 1.48 -22.54
CA ASP A 397 16.13 0.66 -23.18
C ASP A 397 16.43 0.36 -24.66
N ALA A 398 17.12 1.26 -25.37
CA ALA A 398 17.52 1.06 -26.76
C ALA A 398 18.70 0.09 -26.99
N GLN A 399 19.52 -0.20 -25.96
CA GLN A 399 20.62 -1.18 -26.05
C GLN A 399 20.28 -2.53 -25.41
N LEU A 400 19.17 -2.62 -24.69
CA LEU A 400 18.80 -3.82 -23.93
C LEU A 400 17.97 -4.80 -24.76
N PRO A 401 18.20 -6.11 -24.61
CA PRO A 401 17.40 -7.12 -25.30
C PRO A 401 15.99 -7.22 -24.70
N ILE A 402 15.00 -7.54 -25.52
CA ILE A 402 13.61 -7.74 -25.11
C ILE A 402 13.30 -9.24 -24.99
N TRP A 403 12.55 -9.66 -23.98
CA TRP A 403 12.05 -11.04 -23.89
C TRP A 403 10.99 -11.28 -24.97
N GLU A 404 11.39 -11.85 -26.10
CA GLU A 404 10.48 -12.23 -27.18
C GLU A 404 9.69 -13.51 -26.83
N SER A 405 8.46 -13.60 -27.35
CA SER A 405 7.69 -14.85 -27.29
C SER A 405 8.12 -15.75 -28.45
N SER A 406 8.63 -16.93 -28.14
CA SER A 406 8.99 -17.95 -29.13
C SER A 406 7.73 -18.56 -29.77
N PHE A 407 7.14 -17.86 -30.74
CA PHE A 407 6.01 -18.32 -31.54
C PHE A 407 6.42 -19.49 -32.45
N GLY A 408 6.40 -20.70 -31.88
CA GLY A 408 6.89 -21.92 -32.51
C GLY A 408 6.54 -23.18 -31.72
N SER A 409 5.24 -23.41 -31.52
CA SER A 409 4.65 -24.71 -31.09
C SER A 409 5.23 -25.39 -29.84
N PHE A 410 4.77 -25.00 -28.63
CA PHE A 410 4.51 -25.98 -27.55
C PHE A 410 3.46 -25.52 -26.50
N ASP A 411 2.28 -25.08 -26.95
CA ASP A 411 1.11 -24.92 -26.06
C ASP A 411 0.56 -26.30 -25.66
N GLY A 412 1.21 -26.96 -24.71
CA GLY A 412 0.82 -28.28 -24.21
C GLY A 412 1.60 -28.73 -22.98
N ALA A 413 0.87 -29.10 -21.92
CA ALA A 413 1.29 -29.93 -20.78
C ALA A 413 2.73 -29.77 -20.24
N TRP A 414 2.89 -28.96 -19.19
CA TRP A 414 4.03 -29.05 -18.26
C TRP A 414 3.54 -29.09 -16.80
N SER A 415 3.58 -30.28 -16.20
CA SER A 415 3.32 -30.51 -14.76
C SER A 415 4.60 -30.34 -13.94
N PRO A 416 4.51 -29.99 -12.65
CA PRO A 416 5.66 -30.06 -11.73
C PRO A 416 6.04 -31.50 -11.38
N VAL A 417 7.25 -31.61 -10.83
CA VAL A 417 7.87 -32.74 -10.13
C VAL A 417 6.88 -33.57 -9.30
N SER A 418 6.95 -34.91 -9.40
CA SER A 418 6.26 -35.84 -8.50
C SER A 418 6.98 -35.98 -7.16
N GLU A 419 6.18 -36.00 -6.09
CA GLU A 419 6.39 -36.66 -4.80
C GLU A 419 7.83 -36.85 -4.27
N PHE A 420 8.18 -36.08 -3.23
CA PHE A 420 9.06 -36.57 -2.17
C PHE A 420 8.30 -37.57 -1.30
N GLU A 421 8.43 -38.87 -1.58
CA GLU A 421 8.07 -39.91 -0.61
C GLU A 421 9.21 -40.14 0.41
N SER A 422 8.84 -40.40 1.66
CA SER A 422 9.79 -40.63 2.75
C SER A 422 10.50 -41.99 2.64
N PRO A 423 11.81 -42.09 2.94
CA PRO A 423 12.54 -43.35 2.84
C PRO A 423 12.12 -44.36 3.93
N GLN A 424 11.81 -45.59 3.52
CA GLN A 424 11.73 -46.75 4.41
C GLN A 424 12.63 -47.91 3.93
N HIS A 425 12.83 -48.88 4.82
CA HIS A 425 14.01 -49.74 4.87
C HIS A 425 14.16 -50.77 3.72
N THR A 426 15.42 -51.20 3.57
CA THR A 426 15.90 -52.24 2.65
C THR A 426 15.65 -53.67 3.23
N PRO A 427 16.06 -54.77 2.56
CA PRO A 427 15.26 -55.41 1.50
C PRO A 427 15.06 -56.93 1.74
N ASN A 428 14.23 -57.62 0.94
CA ASN A 428 14.41 -59.07 0.77
C ASN A 428 13.86 -59.71 -0.52
N SER A 429 14.56 -60.77 -0.96
CA SER A 429 14.36 -61.53 -2.22
C SER A 429 13.11 -62.45 -2.21
N LYS A 430 12.46 -62.84 -3.33
CA LYS A 430 12.97 -63.69 -4.45
C LYS A 430 12.01 -63.76 -5.68
N ARG A 431 12.62 -64.07 -6.84
CA ARG A 431 12.14 -64.62 -8.16
C ARG A 431 10.72 -65.25 -8.21
N THR A 432 9.96 -65.20 -9.33
CA THR A 432 10.17 -65.98 -10.60
C THR A 432 9.18 -65.57 -11.75
N TYR A 433 9.49 -65.91 -13.02
CA TYR A 433 8.75 -65.68 -14.30
C TYR A 433 7.74 -66.83 -14.67
N PRO A 434 7.08 -66.91 -15.86
CA PRO A 434 6.19 -65.97 -16.60
C PRO A 434 4.85 -66.61 -17.12
N SER A 435 4.10 -65.89 -17.98
CA SER A 435 2.83 -66.20 -18.73
C SER A 435 2.94 -67.37 -19.77
N PRO A 436 1.91 -67.82 -20.59
CA PRO A 436 0.79 -67.05 -21.22
C PRO A 436 -0.54 -67.79 -21.69
N LYS A 437 -1.41 -67.06 -22.44
CA LYS A 437 -2.49 -67.50 -23.42
C LYS A 437 -3.78 -68.19 -22.89
N SER A 438 -4.91 -68.32 -23.63
CA SER A 438 -5.71 -67.42 -24.54
C SER A 438 -6.86 -68.22 -25.24
N THR A 439 -8.09 -67.66 -25.37
CA THR A 439 -9.17 -68.25 -26.22
C THR A 439 -10.26 -67.24 -26.72
N THR A 440 -10.49 -67.25 -28.04
CA THR A 440 -11.69 -66.94 -28.90
C THR A 440 -13.00 -66.37 -28.29
N SER A 441 -13.61 -65.28 -28.79
CA SER A 441 -14.42 -65.03 -30.06
C SER A 441 -15.96 -65.16 -29.81
N GLU A 442 -16.95 -64.54 -30.49
CA GLU A 442 -17.16 -63.90 -31.82
C GLU A 442 -18.26 -62.76 -31.69
N PHE A 443 -18.25 -61.62 -32.43
CA PHE A 443 -19.11 -61.21 -33.60
C PHE A 443 -20.66 -61.08 -33.38
N LEU A 444 -21.51 -60.28 -34.06
CA LEU A 444 -21.50 -59.37 -35.26
C LEU A 444 -22.54 -58.19 -35.09
N PRO A 445 -22.50 -57.08 -35.86
CA PRO A 445 -23.52 -56.00 -35.92
C PRO A 445 -24.36 -55.98 -37.24
N PRO A 446 -25.24 -54.97 -37.47
CA PRO A 446 -25.28 -54.30 -38.79
C PRO A 446 -25.64 -52.77 -38.76
N SER A 447 -25.71 -52.11 -39.93
CA SER A 447 -25.74 -50.64 -40.07
C SER A 447 -26.72 -50.06 -41.13
N SER A 448 -27.25 -48.85 -40.83
CA SER A 448 -27.45 -47.67 -41.73
C SER A 448 -28.60 -47.55 -42.76
N SER A 449 -28.91 -46.27 -43.09
CA SER A 449 -29.67 -45.74 -44.25
C SER A 449 -31.22 -45.75 -44.12
N SER A 450 -32.04 -44.77 -44.58
CA SER A 450 -31.78 -43.48 -45.29
C SER A 450 -32.88 -42.40 -45.08
N ALA A 451 -32.47 -41.12 -45.17
CA ALA A 451 -33.12 -39.98 -45.87
C ALA A 451 -34.30 -39.12 -45.29
N GLU A 452 -34.35 -37.91 -45.87
CA GLU A 452 -35.41 -36.87 -45.97
C GLU A 452 -35.72 -35.88 -44.81
N SER A 453 -36.18 -34.70 -45.24
CA SER A 453 -36.67 -33.53 -44.48
C SER A 453 -37.52 -32.72 -45.48
N PRO A 454 -38.66 -32.08 -45.10
CA PRO A 454 -38.58 -30.65 -44.74
C PRO A 454 -39.74 -30.02 -43.89
N THR A 455 -39.51 -28.75 -43.48
CA THR A 455 -40.47 -27.62 -43.32
C THR A 455 -41.61 -27.57 -42.27
N ALA A 456 -41.52 -26.50 -41.44
CA ALA A 456 -42.49 -25.40 -41.27
C ALA A 456 -43.41 -25.26 -40.00
N GLU A 457 -43.44 -23.99 -39.53
CA GLU A 457 -44.47 -23.24 -38.76
C GLU A 457 -44.90 -23.61 -37.32
N GLY A 458 -45.36 -22.57 -36.58
CA GLY A 458 -46.03 -22.69 -35.27
C GLY A 458 -45.63 -21.66 -34.19
N ARG A 459 -46.47 -20.66 -33.89
CA ARG A 459 -46.34 -19.76 -32.71
C ARG A 459 -47.64 -19.74 -31.87
N ARG A 460 -47.58 -19.96 -30.55
CA ARG A 460 -48.23 -19.15 -29.47
C ARG A 460 -48.33 -19.89 -28.10
N ALA A 461 -48.45 -19.10 -27.03
CA ALA A 461 -48.97 -19.47 -25.69
C ALA A 461 -50.39 -18.88 -25.51
N PRO A 462 -51.16 -19.13 -24.41
CA PRO A 462 -50.99 -18.46 -23.10
C PRO A 462 -51.19 -19.46 -21.90
N THR A 463 -51.66 -19.21 -20.65
CA THR A 463 -52.31 -18.07 -19.94
C THR A 463 -52.27 -18.24 -18.39
N ARG A 464 -52.11 -17.14 -17.61
CA ARG A 464 -52.68 -16.84 -16.23
C ARG A 464 -52.53 -17.85 -15.05
N SER A 465 -52.56 -17.49 -13.75
CA SER A 465 -52.59 -16.19 -13.00
C SER A 465 -52.27 -16.34 -11.49
N ARG A 466 -52.00 -15.20 -10.80
CA ARG A 466 -51.98 -14.93 -9.33
C ARG A 466 -53.12 -15.58 -8.50
N PRO A 467 -53.02 -15.81 -7.17
CA PRO A 467 -52.61 -14.89 -6.07
C PRO A 467 -51.27 -15.28 -5.37
N GLY A 468 -50.91 -14.99 -4.11
CA GLY A 468 -51.55 -14.32 -2.94
C GLY A 468 -50.55 -13.99 -1.78
N CYS A 469 -51.03 -13.69 -0.56
CA CYS A 469 -50.20 -13.30 0.62
C CYS A 469 -50.68 -13.90 1.97
N SER A 470 -49.73 -14.31 2.85
CA SER A 470 -49.63 -14.30 4.35
C SER A 470 -50.85 -14.44 5.30
N PRO A 471 -50.64 -14.70 6.61
CA PRO A 471 -49.65 -15.55 7.31
C PRO A 471 -50.30 -16.44 8.42
N SER A 472 -49.52 -17.19 9.21
CA SER A 472 -49.92 -17.70 10.55
C SER A 472 -48.75 -18.20 11.42
N THR A 473 -48.95 -18.25 12.74
CA THR A 473 -47.99 -18.55 13.83
C THR A 473 -48.28 -19.84 14.59
N THR A 474 -47.26 -20.51 15.17
CA THR A 474 -47.24 -21.28 16.47
C THR A 474 -45.91 -22.05 16.66
N THR A 475 -45.45 -22.59 17.82
CA THR A 475 -45.32 -22.15 19.25
C THR A 475 -44.34 -23.13 19.99
N TYR A 476 -43.80 -22.75 21.17
CA TYR A 476 -43.47 -23.59 22.38
C TYR A 476 -42.00 -23.83 22.85
N HIS A 477 -41.76 -23.49 24.14
CA HIS A 477 -41.05 -24.19 25.25
C HIS A 477 -39.57 -24.71 25.12
N ASP A 478 -38.71 -24.75 26.17
CA ASP A 478 -38.91 -24.38 27.60
C ASP A 478 -37.65 -23.99 28.44
N GLU A 479 -37.94 -23.37 29.59
CA GLU A 479 -37.23 -23.13 30.89
C GLU A 479 -35.72 -23.40 31.15
N SER A 480 -35.07 -22.45 31.85
CA SER A 480 -34.45 -22.65 33.19
C SER A 480 -34.16 -21.31 33.91
N SER A 481 -34.26 -21.26 35.24
CA SER A 481 -34.53 -20.05 36.04
C SER A 481 -33.34 -19.18 36.53
N ASP A 482 -33.62 -17.88 36.73
CA ASP A 482 -32.85 -16.91 37.55
C ASP A 482 -33.05 -17.11 39.08
N PRO A 483 -32.45 -16.28 39.99
CA PRO A 483 -33.01 -14.93 40.27
C PRO A 483 -31.99 -13.80 40.63
N ASP A 484 -32.29 -12.57 40.17
CA ASP A 484 -32.49 -11.29 40.91
C ASP A 484 -31.48 -10.82 42.01
N SER A 485 -31.27 -9.53 42.32
CA SER A 485 -31.80 -8.20 41.92
C SER A 485 -30.89 -7.08 42.51
N ASP A 486 -30.93 -5.77 42.20
CA ASP A 486 -31.59 -4.96 41.15
C ASP A 486 -30.86 -3.61 40.93
N PHE A 487 -31.05 -2.95 39.77
CA PHE A 487 -31.88 -1.73 39.62
C PHE A 487 -31.85 -1.13 38.20
N GLU A 488 -32.96 -0.46 37.85
CA GLU A 488 -33.37 0.13 36.57
C GLU A 488 -32.46 1.22 35.93
N ALA A 489 -32.68 1.70 34.69
CA ALA A 489 -33.16 1.13 33.41
C ALA A 489 -33.20 2.24 32.34
N SER A 490 -32.70 2.01 31.11
CA SER A 490 -33.06 2.82 29.92
C SER A 490 -32.64 2.16 28.59
N GLY A 491 -33.60 1.49 27.94
CA GLY A 491 -33.62 0.89 26.60
C GLY A 491 -32.38 0.91 25.68
N GLN A 492 -31.95 -0.29 25.25
CA GLN A 492 -31.03 -0.48 24.12
C GLN A 492 -31.53 -1.48 23.07
N LYS A 493 -31.23 -1.16 21.80
CA LYS A 493 -30.94 -2.03 20.65
C LYS A 493 -32.02 -2.95 20.05
N GLY A 494 -32.02 -2.95 18.71
CA GLY A 494 -32.20 -4.13 17.85
C GLY A 494 -31.36 -3.94 16.58
N GLN A 495 -30.46 -4.87 16.23
CA GLN A 495 -29.50 -4.74 15.13
C GLN A 495 -29.96 -5.43 13.83
N LYS A 496 -29.38 -5.04 12.67
CA LYS A 496 -28.68 -5.99 11.77
C LYS A 496 -27.80 -5.33 10.68
N ARG A 497 -26.48 -5.57 10.80
CA ARG A 497 -25.43 -5.75 9.78
C ARG A 497 -25.45 -4.92 8.47
N GLY A 498 -24.38 -4.14 8.23
CA GLY A 498 -24.05 -3.55 6.92
C GLY A 498 -22.62 -3.02 6.80
N LEU A 499 -21.71 -3.85 6.27
CA LEU A 499 -20.41 -3.55 5.61
C LEU A 499 -19.70 -2.19 5.85
N SER A 500 -18.61 -2.25 6.62
CA SER A 500 -17.31 -1.55 6.42
C SER A 500 -17.28 -0.22 5.64
N GLU A 501 -17.22 0.90 6.35
CA GLU A 501 -16.84 2.20 5.78
C GLU A 501 -15.31 2.29 5.62
N ILE A 502 -14.85 2.55 4.40
CA ILE A 502 -13.44 2.89 4.12
C ILE A 502 -13.30 4.41 4.20
N SER A 503 -12.59 4.92 5.21
CA SER A 503 -12.44 6.37 5.43
C SER A 503 -11.50 7.03 4.42
N SER A 504 -12.02 7.40 3.26
CA SER A 504 -11.33 8.19 2.23
C SER A 504 -11.44 9.69 2.51
N SER A 505 -10.67 10.19 3.49
CA SER A 505 -10.65 11.61 3.85
C SER A 505 -9.84 12.46 2.84
N PRO A 506 -10.42 13.50 2.21
CA PRO A 506 -9.70 14.34 1.25
C PRO A 506 -8.78 15.36 1.95
N VAL A 507 -7.47 15.27 1.71
CA VAL A 507 -6.47 16.16 2.33
C VAL A 507 -6.48 17.55 1.68
N GLN A 508 -6.95 18.57 2.42
CA GLN A 508 -6.98 19.96 1.98
C GLN A 508 -5.59 20.62 1.99
N ARG A 509 -4.93 20.76 0.84
CA ARG A 509 -3.64 21.47 0.72
C ARG A 509 -3.84 22.98 0.59
N THR A 510 -3.61 23.72 1.68
CA THR A 510 -3.62 25.19 1.66
C THR A 510 -2.29 25.77 1.13
N VAL A 511 -2.30 26.28 -0.10
CA VAL A 511 -1.12 26.95 -0.69
C VAL A 511 -1.03 28.40 -0.17
N ARG A 512 -0.27 28.61 0.91
CA ARG A 512 0.12 29.97 1.36
C ARG A 512 1.38 30.43 0.64
N ARG A 513 1.32 31.58 -0.02
CA ARG A 513 2.51 32.29 -0.53
C ARG A 513 3.22 33.00 0.63
N ALA A 514 4.49 32.71 0.82
CA ALA A 514 5.44 33.61 1.47
C ALA A 514 6.50 33.99 0.42
N GLY A 515 6.86 35.27 0.33
CA GLY A 515 7.85 35.75 -0.63
C GLY A 515 9.01 36.40 0.09
N SER A 516 10.23 36.02 -0.26
CA SER A 516 11.44 36.82 -0.03
C SER A 516 12.41 36.61 -1.21
N ARG A 517 13.16 37.66 -1.55
CA ARG A 517 14.16 37.64 -2.62
C ARG A 517 15.55 37.61 -1.98
N HIS A 518 16.32 36.56 -2.19
CA HIS A 518 17.78 36.63 -2.11
C HIS A 518 18.42 35.74 -3.16
N PHE A 519 19.45 36.25 -3.82
CA PHE A 519 20.27 35.52 -4.78
C PHE A 519 21.44 34.83 -4.04
N SER A 520 21.63 33.55 -4.32
CA SER A 520 22.90 32.85 -4.17
C SER A 520 23.00 31.77 -5.25
N GLN A 521 24.11 31.72 -5.98
CA GLN A 521 24.29 30.75 -7.06
C GLN A 521 24.75 29.41 -6.50
N SER A 522 24.04 28.34 -6.84
CA SER A 522 24.52 26.95 -6.70
C SER A 522 23.92 26.10 -7.82
N ASP A 523 24.72 25.21 -8.42
CA ASP A 523 24.39 24.54 -9.69
C ASP A 523 23.43 23.35 -9.52
N SER A 524 22.16 23.66 -9.25
CA SER A 524 21.10 22.68 -8.97
C SER A 524 20.26 22.35 -10.22
N GLN A 525 20.89 21.75 -11.23
CA GLN A 525 20.23 21.35 -12.49
C GLN A 525 19.28 20.14 -12.35
N HIS A 526 18.12 20.38 -11.73
CA HIS A 526 16.81 19.78 -12.03
C HIS A 526 15.73 20.89 -11.84
N GLY A 527 16.05 22.09 -12.33
CA GLY A 527 15.22 23.28 -12.13
C GLY A 527 13.85 23.14 -12.78
N ARG A 528 12.80 23.41 -11.99
CA ARG A 528 11.44 23.64 -12.53
C ARG A 528 11.56 24.77 -13.56
N HIS A 529 11.03 24.57 -14.76
CA HIS A 529 11.13 25.61 -15.80
C HIS A 529 10.22 26.79 -15.43
N ASP A 530 10.78 27.80 -14.77
CA ASP A 530 10.01 28.90 -14.17
C ASP A 530 9.45 29.92 -15.18
N ALA A 531 9.84 29.86 -16.45
CA ALA A 531 9.29 30.71 -17.51
C ALA A 531 7.75 30.62 -17.57
N ASP A 532 7.04 31.74 -17.44
CA ASP A 532 5.57 31.76 -17.46
C ASP A 532 5.00 31.29 -18.81
N PHE A 533 3.73 30.89 -18.83
CA PHE A 533 3.05 30.49 -20.06
C PHE A 533 2.77 31.68 -20.98
N CYS A 534 2.85 31.46 -22.29
CA CYS A 534 2.43 32.47 -23.27
C CYS A 534 0.92 32.72 -23.20
N THR A 535 0.51 33.97 -23.42
CA THR A 535 -0.90 34.36 -23.45
C THR A 535 -1.65 33.68 -24.61
N GLN A 536 -2.93 33.37 -24.41
CA GLN A 536 -3.82 32.82 -25.43
C GLN A 536 -3.88 33.75 -26.65
N ARG A 537 -3.90 35.06 -26.43
CA ARG A 537 -3.79 36.10 -27.46
C ARG A 537 -2.49 36.00 -28.27
N CYS A 538 -1.34 35.82 -27.62
CA CYS A 538 -0.05 35.63 -28.30
C CYS A 538 -0.02 34.35 -29.15
N LEU A 539 -0.57 33.24 -28.63
CA LEU A 539 -0.60 31.97 -29.35
C LEU A 539 -1.62 31.99 -30.51
N LEU A 540 -2.73 32.72 -30.38
CA LEU A 540 -3.68 32.95 -31.47
C LEU A 540 -3.07 33.85 -32.55
N GLY A 541 -2.30 34.86 -32.15
CA GLY A 541 -1.48 35.68 -33.05
C GLY A 541 -0.50 34.83 -33.86
N LEU A 542 0.21 33.92 -33.21
CA LEU A 542 1.14 32.98 -33.85
C LEU A 542 0.44 32.09 -34.89
N GLN A 543 -0.72 31.52 -34.54
CA GLN A 543 -1.52 30.66 -35.42
C GLN A 543 -2.07 31.40 -36.66
N GLN A 544 -2.27 32.72 -36.56
CA GLN A 544 -2.90 33.55 -37.61
C GLN A 544 -1.91 34.44 -38.37
N GLY A 545 -0.59 34.33 -38.13
CA GLY A 545 0.42 35.24 -38.71
C GLY A 545 0.25 36.70 -38.25
N GLY A 546 -0.37 36.90 -37.09
CA GLY A 546 -0.81 38.17 -36.54
C GLY A 546 0.32 39.00 -35.91
N ARG A 547 -0.08 39.86 -34.96
CA ARG A 547 0.84 40.63 -34.12
C ARG A 547 1.18 39.86 -32.85
N LEU A 548 2.37 40.15 -32.32
CA LEU A 548 2.71 39.77 -30.95
C LEU A 548 1.77 40.49 -29.96
N ASP A 549 1.49 39.82 -28.85
CA ASP A 549 0.77 40.38 -27.71
C ASP A 549 1.81 40.94 -26.74
N ASP A 550 1.87 42.27 -26.56
CA ASP A 550 2.90 42.91 -25.74
C ASP A 550 2.72 42.61 -24.23
N ASP A 551 1.54 42.11 -23.81
CA ASP A 551 1.26 41.57 -22.46
C ASP A 551 1.82 40.14 -22.22
N CYS A 552 2.36 39.47 -23.25
CA CYS A 552 2.91 38.12 -23.11
C CYS A 552 4.25 38.14 -22.34
N PRO A 553 4.43 37.35 -21.25
CA PRO A 553 5.64 37.40 -20.43
C PRO A 553 6.92 37.03 -21.21
N ASN A 554 6.78 36.24 -22.28
CA ASN A 554 7.88 35.78 -23.12
C ASN A 554 8.07 36.64 -24.40
N VAL A 555 7.36 37.78 -24.55
CA VAL A 555 7.34 38.55 -25.81
C VAL A 555 8.73 38.98 -26.30
N MET A 556 9.64 39.28 -25.38
CA MET A 556 11.02 39.66 -25.72
C MET A 556 11.84 38.50 -26.30
N LEU A 557 11.56 37.27 -25.87
CA LEU A 557 12.18 36.05 -26.43
C LEU A 557 11.62 35.76 -27.83
N HIS A 558 10.33 35.99 -28.05
CA HIS A 558 9.71 35.84 -29.38
C HIS A 558 10.29 36.84 -30.41
N LYS A 559 10.64 38.05 -29.94
CA LYS A 559 11.27 39.13 -30.73
C LYS A 559 12.73 38.88 -31.10
N GLN A 560 13.44 37.97 -30.41
CA GLN A 560 14.87 37.67 -30.65
C GLN A 560 15.78 38.93 -30.65
N GLY A 561 15.41 39.95 -29.88
CA GLY A 561 16.13 41.24 -29.84
C GLY A 561 15.84 42.23 -30.97
N GLY A 562 14.91 41.93 -31.90
CA GLY A 562 14.48 42.85 -32.95
C GLY A 562 13.15 43.59 -32.65
N ASP A 563 12.96 44.77 -33.24
CA ASP A 563 11.77 45.64 -33.05
C ASP A 563 10.47 45.12 -33.71
N GLY A 564 10.44 43.86 -34.14
CA GLY A 564 9.30 43.26 -34.82
C GLY A 564 8.04 43.20 -33.95
N ARG A 565 6.92 43.76 -34.45
CA ARG A 565 5.59 43.61 -33.82
C ARG A 565 4.77 42.41 -34.35
N ARG A 566 5.43 41.45 -34.99
CA ARG A 566 4.86 40.20 -35.51
C ARG A 566 5.70 39.01 -35.06
N HIS A 567 5.12 37.83 -35.09
CA HIS A 567 5.86 36.59 -34.83
C HIS A 567 6.91 36.36 -35.93
N THR A 568 8.09 35.94 -35.50
CA THR A 568 9.25 35.60 -36.35
C THR A 568 9.15 34.22 -37.00
N ILE A 569 8.26 33.37 -36.48
CA ILE A 569 7.92 32.03 -36.95
C ILE A 569 6.39 31.87 -36.96
N ASP A 570 5.88 30.81 -37.58
CA ASP A 570 4.47 30.40 -37.49
C ASP A 570 4.26 29.25 -36.49
N SER A 571 3.01 28.85 -36.26
CA SER A 571 2.69 27.71 -35.39
C SER A 571 3.27 26.38 -35.90
N THR A 572 3.35 26.16 -37.22
CA THR A 572 3.92 24.95 -37.80
C THR A 572 5.40 24.82 -37.46
N THR A 573 6.16 25.91 -37.63
CA THR A 573 7.58 25.99 -37.29
C THR A 573 7.79 25.79 -35.78
N LEU A 574 6.95 26.38 -34.92
CA LEU A 574 7.01 26.14 -33.47
C LEU A 574 6.84 24.65 -33.13
N VAL A 575 5.83 23.99 -33.70
CA VAL A 575 5.56 22.56 -33.49
C VAL A 575 6.74 21.70 -33.96
N GLN A 576 7.35 22.03 -35.11
CA GLN A 576 8.55 21.34 -35.61
C GLN A 576 9.78 21.55 -34.72
N LEU A 577 10.02 22.78 -34.23
CA LEU A 577 11.12 23.08 -33.31
C LEU A 577 10.97 22.33 -31.97
N VAL A 578 9.74 22.24 -31.44
CA VAL A 578 9.45 21.45 -30.24
C VAL A 578 9.63 19.94 -30.50
N LYS A 579 9.13 19.41 -31.62
CA LYS A 579 9.34 17.99 -32.00
C LYS A 579 10.84 17.65 -32.15
N ARG A 580 11.65 18.58 -32.68
CA ARG A 580 13.10 18.41 -32.78
C ARG A 580 13.80 18.45 -31.42
N GLN A 581 13.61 19.51 -30.62
CA GLN A 581 14.34 19.66 -29.34
C GLN A 581 14.10 18.47 -28.39
N LEU A 582 12.88 17.94 -28.33
CA LEU A 582 12.52 16.79 -27.49
C LEU A 582 13.04 15.46 -28.06
N GLY A 583 13.32 15.38 -29.36
CA GLY A 583 14.02 14.26 -29.97
C GLY A 583 15.52 14.28 -29.69
N ASP A 584 16.11 15.46 -29.56
CA ASP A 584 17.52 15.67 -29.24
C ASP A 584 17.78 15.38 -27.74
N ASN A 585 17.09 16.08 -26.83
CA ASN A 585 17.10 15.83 -25.39
C ASN A 585 15.69 16.05 -24.80
N ILE A 586 15.11 15.01 -24.22
CA ILE A 586 13.70 15.00 -23.79
C ILE A 586 13.50 15.58 -22.37
N ASP A 587 14.55 15.61 -21.54
CA ASP A 587 14.54 16.22 -20.20
C ASP A 587 14.59 17.77 -20.26
N ARG A 588 15.06 18.35 -21.37
CA ARG A 588 15.24 19.81 -21.50
C ARG A 588 13.97 20.51 -21.97
N ASN A 589 13.50 21.46 -21.16
CA ASN A 589 12.35 22.32 -21.43
C ASN A 589 11.03 21.53 -21.58
N CYS A 590 10.93 20.40 -20.89
CA CYS A 590 9.75 19.55 -20.79
C CYS A 590 9.63 19.04 -19.35
N THR A 591 8.55 19.39 -18.65
CA THR A 591 8.33 18.97 -17.25
C THR A 591 6.87 18.58 -17.05
N PRO A 592 6.57 17.42 -16.43
CA PRO A 592 5.20 17.05 -16.08
C PRO A 592 4.62 18.05 -15.05
N MET A 593 3.32 18.29 -15.08
CA MET A 593 2.65 19.25 -14.21
C MET A 593 1.22 18.82 -13.87
N GLY A 594 0.84 18.97 -12.60
CA GLY A 594 -0.46 18.51 -12.11
C GLY A 594 -0.58 16.98 -12.10
N ASP A 595 -1.79 16.50 -11.83
CA ASP A 595 -2.09 15.08 -11.74
C ASP A 595 -2.36 14.47 -13.14
N CYS A 596 -2.19 13.15 -13.26
CA CYS A 596 -2.48 12.45 -14.51
C CYS A 596 -3.99 12.35 -14.76
N GLY A 597 -4.48 12.93 -15.86
CA GLY A 597 -5.88 12.83 -16.26
C GLY A 597 -6.16 11.53 -17.04
N ALA A 598 -7.41 11.05 -17.02
CA ALA A 598 -7.79 9.76 -17.63
C ALA A 598 -7.44 9.63 -19.14
N SER A 599 -7.28 10.76 -19.83
CA SER A 599 -6.94 10.87 -21.25
C SER A 599 -5.47 11.23 -21.52
N GLY A 600 -4.68 11.57 -20.49
CA GLY A 600 -3.26 11.93 -20.62
C GLY A 600 -2.71 12.79 -19.46
N ALA A 601 -1.38 12.84 -19.37
CA ALA A 601 -0.66 13.64 -18.40
C ALA A 601 -0.34 15.06 -18.94
N PRO A 602 -0.49 16.15 -18.16
CA PRO A 602 -0.10 17.47 -18.61
C PRO A 602 1.41 17.72 -18.45
N PHE A 603 2.02 18.41 -19.41
CA PHE A 603 3.42 18.84 -19.39
C PHE A 603 3.53 20.35 -19.68
N LYS A 604 4.44 21.03 -18.99
CA LYS A 604 4.93 22.36 -19.34
C LYS A 604 6.08 22.21 -20.33
N VAL A 605 5.92 22.77 -21.53
CA VAL A 605 6.88 22.65 -22.64
C VAL A 605 7.29 24.03 -23.13
N THR A 606 8.59 24.32 -23.20
CA THR A 606 9.11 25.62 -23.67
C THR A 606 10.00 25.42 -24.90
N CYS A 607 9.72 26.14 -26.00
CA CYS A 607 10.61 26.16 -27.17
C CYS A 607 11.88 26.95 -26.86
N ALA A 608 13.02 26.27 -26.75
CA ALA A 608 14.29 26.86 -26.28
C ALA A 608 14.76 28.04 -27.16
N ALA A 609 14.51 27.98 -28.47
CA ALA A 609 14.98 28.99 -29.42
C ALA A 609 14.23 30.33 -29.31
N TYR A 610 12.93 30.32 -28.99
CA TYR A 610 12.06 31.50 -29.07
C TYR A 610 11.25 31.80 -27.79
N GLY A 611 11.40 30.99 -26.74
CA GLY A 611 10.72 31.20 -25.45
C GLY A 611 9.20 30.94 -25.45
N TYR A 612 8.64 30.29 -26.48
CA TYR A 612 7.21 29.92 -26.48
C TYR A 612 6.95 28.81 -25.46
N THR A 613 6.31 29.16 -24.34
CA THR A 613 5.94 28.23 -23.26
C THR A 613 4.46 27.87 -23.35
N VAL A 614 4.19 26.57 -23.51
CA VAL A 614 2.88 25.98 -23.84
C VAL A 614 2.62 24.71 -23.00
N VAL A 615 1.40 24.18 -23.08
CA VAL A 615 1.04 22.88 -22.50
C VAL A 615 1.20 21.79 -23.56
N GLY A 616 1.84 20.69 -23.21
CA GLY A 616 1.75 19.41 -23.92
C GLY A 616 0.86 18.43 -23.14
N LYS A 617 -0.28 18.02 -23.69
CA LYS A 617 -1.06 16.90 -23.14
C LYS A 617 -0.49 15.60 -23.69
N GLY A 618 0.31 14.90 -22.89
CA GLY A 618 1.03 13.69 -23.26
C GLY A 618 0.22 12.42 -23.03
N THR A 619 0.36 11.45 -23.93
CA THR A 619 -0.32 10.15 -23.85
C THR A 619 0.54 8.98 -24.32
N THR A 620 0.18 7.78 -23.89
CA THR A 620 0.77 6.52 -24.34
C THR A 620 0.25 6.15 -25.73
N SER A 621 0.96 5.30 -26.47
CA SER A 621 0.57 4.94 -27.83
C SER A 621 -0.76 4.19 -27.93
N CYS A 622 -1.22 3.49 -26.88
CA CYS A 622 -2.52 2.79 -26.92
C CYS A 622 -3.72 3.76 -26.95
N ARG A 623 -3.58 4.93 -26.31
CA ARG A 623 -4.60 6.00 -26.26
C ARG A 623 -4.48 7.02 -27.39
N TRP A 624 -3.41 6.98 -28.18
CA TRP A 624 -3.19 7.96 -29.25
C TRP A 624 -4.35 8.05 -30.26
N PRO A 625 -5.00 6.95 -30.69
CA PRO A 625 -6.19 7.02 -31.54
C PRO A 625 -7.38 7.76 -30.89
N GLU A 626 -7.46 7.80 -29.56
CA GLU A 626 -8.50 8.53 -28.85
C GLU A 626 -8.21 10.04 -28.84
N LEU A 627 -6.96 10.41 -28.59
CA LEU A 627 -6.52 11.81 -28.51
C LEU A 627 -6.43 12.49 -29.88
N LEU A 628 -6.23 11.73 -30.96
CA LEU A 628 -6.37 12.25 -32.32
C LEU A 628 -7.80 12.73 -32.63
N ARG A 629 -8.84 12.09 -32.06
CA ARG A 629 -10.23 12.58 -32.16
C ARG A 629 -10.42 13.90 -31.42
N GLU A 630 -9.79 14.08 -30.26
CA GLU A 630 -9.78 15.37 -29.56
C GLU A 630 -9.09 16.46 -30.41
N ALA A 631 -7.99 16.13 -31.11
CA ALA A 631 -7.36 17.06 -32.05
C ALA A 631 -8.31 17.47 -33.19
N GLU A 632 -9.09 16.55 -33.77
CA GLU A 632 -10.15 16.89 -34.75
C GLU A 632 -11.19 17.88 -34.16
N VAL A 633 -11.59 17.69 -32.90
CA VAL A 633 -12.54 18.58 -32.22
C VAL A 633 -11.96 19.99 -32.05
N TYR A 634 -10.67 20.15 -31.72
CA TYR A 634 -10.04 21.48 -31.69
C TYR A 634 -10.01 22.17 -33.05
N HIS A 635 -9.87 21.44 -34.17
CA HIS A 635 -10.00 22.00 -35.52
C HIS A 635 -11.44 22.46 -35.81
N VAL A 636 -12.47 21.68 -35.44
CA VAL A 636 -13.88 22.12 -35.53
C VAL A 636 -14.14 23.36 -34.67
N LEU A 637 -13.45 23.48 -33.53
CA LEU A 637 -13.54 24.60 -32.61
C LEU A 637 -12.58 25.76 -32.91
N GLN A 638 -11.98 25.86 -34.10
CA GLN A 638 -11.07 26.96 -34.49
C GLN A 638 -11.67 28.36 -34.22
N GLN A 639 -12.98 28.56 -34.48
CA GLN A 639 -13.69 29.83 -34.20
C GLN A 639 -13.91 30.13 -32.70
N ALA A 640 -13.53 29.20 -31.81
CA ALA A 640 -13.64 29.30 -30.36
C ALA A 640 -12.28 29.22 -29.63
N GLN A 641 -11.17 29.02 -30.36
CA GLN A 641 -9.82 29.03 -29.79
C GLN A 641 -9.43 30.42 -29.27
N GLY A 642 -8.68 30.47 -28.17
CA GLY A 642 -8.35 31.72 -27.47
C GLY A 642 -9.58 32.49 -26.95
N SER A 643 -10.70 31.79 -26.71
CA SER A 643 -12.01 32.42 -26.45
C SER A 643 -12.91 31.56 -25.55
N ALA A 644 -13.24 30.33 -25.96
CA ALA A 644 -13.99 29.35 -25.15
C ALA A 644 -13.25 28.02 -24.97
N VAL A 645 -12.22 27.77 -25.78
CA VAL A 645 -11.23 26.70 -25.63
C VAL A 645 -9.82 27.29 -25.80
N PRO A 646 -8.75 26.62 -25.31
CA PRO A 646 -7.38 27.04 -25.57
C PRO A 646 -7.03 27.07 -27.06
N VAL A 647 -6.02 27.85 -27.43
CA VAL A 647 -5.40 27.76 -28.76
C VAL A 647 -4.69 26.41 -28.90
N PHE A 648 -5.05 25.65 -29.93
CA PHE A 648 -4.42 24.39 -30.29
C PHE A 648 -3.36 24.64 -31.36
N LEU A 649 -2.13 24.18 -31.12
CA LEU A 649 -0.98 24.44 -31.98
C LEU A 649 -0.67 23.26 -32.90
N GLY A 650 -0.86 22.02 -32.42
CA GLY A 650 -0.67 20.81 -33.21
C GLY A 650 -0.44 19.55 -32.39
N ALA A 651 -0.30 18.43 -33.09
CA ALA A 651 0.10 17.14 -32.54
C ALA A 651 1.60 16.90 -32.78
N ILE A 652 2.28 16.25 -31.83
CA ILE A 652 3.64 15.73 -32.01
C ILE A 652 3.77 14.28 -31.53
N ASP A 653 4.61 13.53 -32.23
CA ASP A 653 5.12 12.22 -31.80
C ASP A 653 6.54 12.41 -31.29
N LEU A 654 6.89 11.72 -30.22
CA LEU A 654 8.21 11.83 -29.59
C LEU A 654 9.12 10.73 -30.14
N LYS A 655 10.34 11.11 -30.56
CA LYS A 655 11.38 10.16 -30.99
C LYS A 655 11.80 9.26 -29.82
N LYS A 656 11.88 9.83 -28.63
CA LYS A 656 12.17 9.19 -27.34
C LYS A 656 10.86 8.99 -26.56
N THR A 657 10.79 7.96 -25.72
CA THR A 657 9.70 7.77 -24.75
C THR A 657 9.93 8.71 -23.56
N TYR A 658 8.90 9.36 -23.04
CA TYR A 658 8.95 9.94 -21.69
C TYR A 658 8.29 8.94 -20.74
N PHE A 659 9.09 8.24 -19.94
CA PHE A 659 8.60 7.29 -18.93
C PHE A 659 8.13 8.08 -17.70
N LEU A 660 6.82 8.28 -17.57
CA LEU A 660 6.23 9.02 -16.47
C LEU A 660 5.60 8.05 -15.47
N HIS A 661 6.15 8.01 -14.25
CA HIS A 661 5.59 7.23 -13.15
C HIS A 661 4.10 7.54 -12.96
N GLY A 662 3.28 6.51 -12.77
CA GLY A 662 1.83 6.67 -12.64
C GLY A 662 1.13 7.22 -13.88
N ALA A 663 1.74 7.11 -15.06
CA ALA A 663 1.11 7.41 -16.35
C ALA A 663 1.53 6.44 -17.48
N GLY A 664 2.80 5.99 -17.50
CA GLY A 664 3.33 5.02 -18.46
C GLY A 664 4.25 5.62 -19.53
N ALA A 665 4.39 4.92 -20.64
CA ALA A 665 5.28 5.25 -21.75
C ALA A 665 4.69 6.35 -22.66
N ILE A 666 4.84 7.62 -22.28
CA ILE A 666 4.34 8.76 -23.05
C ILE A 666 5.14 8.90 -24.35
N ARG A 667 4.45 8.80 -25.49
CA ARG A 667 5.05 8.82 -26.84
C ARG A 667 4.46 9.86 -27.79
N HIS A 668 3.33 10.46 -27.45
CA HIS A 668 2.65 11.47 -28.27
C HIS A 668 2.15 12.62 -27.38
N MET A 669 2.09 13.84 -27.91
CA MET A 669 1.59 15.02 -27.19
C MET A 669 0.72 15.91 -28.08
N LEU A 670 -0.34 16.49 -27.50
CA LEU A 670 -1.07 17.62 -28.08
C LEU A 670 -0.55 18.95 -27.50
N LEU A 671 -0.06 19.84 -28.35
CA LEU A 671 0.45 21.16 -27.95
C LEU A 671 -0.65 22.22 -28.00
N MET A 672 -0.85 22.94 -26.90
CA MET A 672 -1.89 23.97 -26.75
C MET A 672 -1.53 25.06 -25.72
N GLY A 673 -2.22 26.21 -25.77
CA GLY A 673 -2.03 27.30 -24.82
C GLY A 673 -2.53 26.97 -23.41
N TRP A 674 -1.97 27.63 -22.39
CA TRP A 674 -2.35 27.42 -20.99
C TRP A 674 -3.79 27.85 -20.70
N GLY A 675 -4.64 26.87 -20.36
CA GLY A 675 -6.08 27.10 -20.19
C GLY A 675 -6.46 27.86 -18.91
N GLY A 676 -5.58 27.96 -17.92
CA GLY A 676 -5.87 28.57 -16.62
C GLY A 676 -6.00 27.55 -15.49
N LYS A 677 -6.56 27.96 -14.34
CA LYS A 677 -6.71 27.08 -13.18
C LYS A 677 -8.08 26.36 -13.17
N PRO A 678 -8.17 25.08 -12.78
CA PRO A 678 -9.46 24.38 -12.73
C PRO A 678 -10.38 25.00 -11.68
N ILE A 679 -11.67 25.07 -11.98
CA ILE A 679 -12.65 25.78 -11.14
C ILE A 679 -12.82 25.10 -9.76
N SER A 680 -12.63 23.78 -9.68
CA SER A 680 -12.53 23.04 -8.41
C SER A 680 -11.48 23.61 -7.44
N SER A 681 -10.36 24.15 -7.95
CA SER A 681 -9.33 24.82 -7.14
C SER A 681 -9.69 26.24 -6.68
N ILE A 682 -10.76 26.82 -7.24
CA ILE A 682 -11.23 28.18 -6.97
C ILE A 682 -12.45 28.14 -6.04
N GLU A 683 -13.38 27.20 -6.22
CA GLU A 683 -14.55 27.06 -5.33
C GLU A 683 -14.18 26.68 -3.88
N ASN A 684 -13.00 26.09 -3.67
CA ASN A 684 -12.46 25.76 -2.35
C ASN A 684 -11.68 26.91 -1.67
N MET A 685 -11.62 28.11 -2.25
CA MET A 685 -11.00 29.28 -1.60
C MET A 685 -11.98 30.01 -0.65
N PRO A 686 -11.67 30.16 0.65
CA PRO A 686 -12.57 30.81 1.63
C PRO A 686 -12.88 32.31 1.41
N SER A 687 -12.43 32.90 0.30
CA SER A 687 -12.42 34.34 0.06
C SER A 687 -13.03 34.74 -1.30
N CYS A 688 -13.90 33.90 -1.87
CA CYS A 688 -14.65 34.24 -3.08
C CYS A 688 -15.99 34.91 -2.73
N PRO A 689 -16.19 36.21 -3.03
CA PRO A 689 -17.48 36.88 -2.80
C PRO A 689 -18.55 36.30 -3.73
N GLU A 690 -19.81 36.31 -3.28
CA GLU A 690 -20.95 35.74 -4.02
C GLU A 690 -21.10 36.34 -5.43
N SER A 691 -20.78 37.63 -5.58
CA SER A 691 -20.75 38.35 -6.88
C SER A 691 -19.90 37.64 -7.95
N ASN A 692 -18.80 37.02 -7.54
CA ASN A 692 -17.86 36.39 -8.47
C ASN A 692 -18.40 35.05 -8.97
N ARG A 693 -19.24 34.34 -8.19
CA ARG A 693 -19.80 33.05 -8.61
C ARG A 693 -20.87 33.21 -9.67
N GLU A 694 -21.61 34.32 -9.68
CA GLU A 694 -22.48 34.65 -10.81
C GLU A 694 -21.68 35.00 -12.09
N GLU A 695 -20.61 35.80 -12.00
CA GLU A 695 -19.76 36.12 -13.16
C GLU A 695 -19.15 34.85 -13.76
N LEU A 696 -18.63 33.97 -12.91
CA LEU A 696 -18.09 32.67 -13.28
C LEU A 696 -19.14 31.81 -14.00
N ASN A 697 -20.33 31.65 -13.43
CA ASN A 697 -21.43 30.89 -14.04
C ASN A 697 -21.94 31.51 -15.36
N ARG A 698 -21.93 32.84 -15.49
CA ARG A 698 -22.24 33.55 -16.75
C ARG A 698 -21.21 33.21 -17.83
N GLU A 699 -19.92 33.22 -17.51
CA GLU A 699 -18.85 32.93 -18.48
C GLU A 699 -18.71 31.43 -18.82
N ILE A 700 -18.91 30.51 -17.86
CA ILE A 700 -19.06 29.07 -18.15
C ILE A 700 -20.20 28.88 -19.16
N SER A 701 -21.38 29.44 -18.87
CA SER A 701 -22.55 29.35 -19.73
C SER A 701 -22.30 29.91 -21.14
N ARG A 702 -21.53 31.00 -21.24
CA ARG A 702 -21.14 31.64 -22.51
C ARG A 702 -20.20 30.76 -23.32
N SER A 703 -19.20 30.14 -22.70
CA SER A 703 -18.27 29.23 -23.37
C SER A 703 -18.92 27.91 -23.80
N VAL A 704 -19.77 27.30 -22.95
CA VAL A 704 -20.58 26.13 -23.32
C VAL A 704 -21.51 26.45 -24.51
N LYS A 705 -22.19 27.60 -24.50
CA LYS A 705 -23.04 28.04 -25.62
C LYS A 705 -22.24 28.25 -26.91
N ASN A 706 -21.03 28.80 -26.83
CA ASN A 706 -20.16 28.98 -27.99
C ASN A 706 -19.80 27.64 -28.65
N ILE A 707 -19.31 26.68 -27.85
CA ILE A 707 -18.93 25.32 -28.29
C ILE A 707 -20.14 24.57 -28.89
N ARG A 708 -21.31 24.63 -28.23
CA ARG A 708 -22.56 24.04 -28.76
C ARG A 708 -23.00 24.68 -30.09
N SER A 709 -22.82 26.00 -30.26
CA SER A 709 -23.18 26.69 -31.51
C SER A 709 -22.32 26.25 -32.71
N LEU A 710 -21.07 25.85 -32.46
CA LEU A 710 -20.17 25.25 -33.44
C LEU A 710 -20.51 23.76 -33.70
N GLY A 711 -21.45 23.17 -32.96
CA GLY A 711 -21.94 21.81 -33.14
C GLY A 711 -21.15 20.75 -32.37
N VAL A 712 -20.51 21.11 -31.27
CA VAL A 712 -19.79 20.17 -30.40
C VAL A 712 -20.56 20.01 -29.08
N PHE A 713 -20.82 18.76 -28.69
CA PHE A 713 -21.25 18.38 -27.34
C PHE A 713 -20.06 17.76 -26.61
N HIS A 714 -19.79 18.19 -25.38
CA HIS A 714 -18.60 17.74 -24.63
C HIS A 714 -18.74 16.33 -24.04
N GLU A 715 -19.97 16.00 -23.61
CA GLU A 715 -20.36 14.77 -22.90
C GLU A 715 -19.68 14.49 -21.54
N ASP A 716 -18.48 15.03 -21.26
CA ASP A 716 -17.78 14.97 -19.95
C ASP A 716 -17.43 16.36 -19.36
N LEU A 717 -18.45 17.19 -19.11
CA LEU A 717 -18.25 18.55 -18.59
C LEU A 717 -18.20 18.60 -17.05
N ARG A 718 -17.13 18.04 -16.46
CA ARG A 718 -16.82 18.13 -15.02
C ARG A 718 -16.09 19.44 -14.64
N PRO A 719 -16.13 19.91 -13.38
CA PRO A 719 -15.48 21.16 -12.96
C PRO A 719 -13.97 21.25 -13.24
N ASP A 720 -13.27 20.12 -13.25
CA ASP A 720 -11.83 20.05 -13.54
C ASP A 720 -11.52 20.27 -15.04
N ASN A 721 -12.46 19.90 -15.92
CA ASN A 721 -12.39 20.13 -17.37
C ASN A 721 -12.75 21.60 -17.75
N ILE A 722 -13.03 22.45 -16.77
CA ILE A 722 -13.32 23.88 -16.94
C ILE A 722 -12.25 24.70 -16.21
N LEU A 723 -11.45 25.43 -16.98
CA LEU A 723 -10.34 26.23 -16.49
C LEU A 723 -10.70 27.72 -16.51
N TRP A 724 -10.48 28.44 -15.42
CA TRP A 724 -10.59 29.89 -15.39
C TRP A 724 -9.30 30.54 -15.91
N ASN A 725 -9.39 31.16 -17.09
CA ASN A 725 -8.32 31.94 -17.68
C ASN A 725 -8.44 33.41 -17.25
N ALA A 726 -7.43 33.92 -16.54
CA ALA A 726 -7.43 35.28 -15.99
C ALA A 726 -7.18 36.38 -17.04
N GLU A 727 -6.34 36.10 -18.04
CA GLU A 727 -6.05 36.99 -19.19
C GLU A 727 -7.33 37.35 -19.96
N LEU A 728 -8.14 36.33 -20.29
CA LEU A 728 -9.38 36.47 -21.03
C LEU A 728 -10.60 36.78 -20.13
N ARG A 729 -10.43 36.79 -18.80
CA ARG A 729 -11.49 36.77 -17.78
C ARG A 729 -12.64 35.80 -18.11
N ARG A 730 -12.28 34.56 -18.46
CA ARG A 730 -13.24 33.62 -19.06
C ARG A 730 -12.94 32.17 -18.74
N ALA A 731 -14.00 31.37 -18.64
CA ALA A 731 -13.93 29.92 -18.59
C ALA A 731 -13.52 29.36 -19.96
N LEU A 732 -12.39 28.67 -20.02
CA LEU A 732 -11.96 27.83 -21.15
C LEU A 732 -12.26 26.37 -20.80
N ILE A 733 -12.76 25.62 -21.79
CA ILE A 733 -13.11 24.20 -21.63
C ILE A 733 -12.05 23.35 -22.35
N ILE A 734 -11.68 22.22 -21.74
CA ILE A 734 -10.64 21.29 -22.20
C ILE A 734 -11.12 19.84 -22.15
N ASP A 735 -10.28 18.92 -22.62
CA ASP A 735 -10.44 17.46 -22.57
C ASP A 735 -11.63 16.90 -23.37
N PHE A 736 -11.63 17.17 -24.69
CA PHE A 736 -12.70 16.77 -25.61
C PHE A 736 -12.66 15.29 -26.03
N HIS A 737 -12.02 14.41 -25.27
CA HIS A 737 -11.82 12.99 -25.65
C HIS A 737 -13.13 12.18 -25.78
N TRP A 738 -14.21 12.60 -25.10
CA TRP A 738 -15.57 12.03 -25.23
C TRP A 738 -16.52 12.89 -26.10
N ALA A 739 -16.04 13.97 -26.70
CA ALA A 739 -16.91 14.95 -27.36
C ALA A 739 -17.55 14.44 -28.65
N ARG A 740 -18.84 14.73 -28.82
CA ARG A 740 -19.67 14.28 -29.95
C ARG A 740 -20.01 15.43 -30.90
N LEU A 741 -19.71 15.23 -32.18
CA LEU A 741 -19.96 16.19 -33.26
C LEU A 741 -21.38 16.09 -33.82
N ASP A 742 -22.11 17.20 -33.86
CA ASP A 742 -23.42 17.31 -34.50
C ASP A 742 -23.29 17.53 -36.01
N ARG A 743 -23.46 16.45 -36.78
CA ARG A 743 -23.37 16.46 -38.25
C ARG A 743 -24.50 17.24 -38.96
N ARG A 744 -25.51 17.78 -38.24
CA ARG A 744 -26.60 18.57 -38.85
C ARG A 744 -26.09 19.93 -39.38
N PRO A 745 -26.66 20.49 -40.47
CA PRO A 745 -26.19 21.78 -41.04
C PRO A 745 -26.33 22.97 -40.09
N LYS A 746 -25.41 23.96 -40.17
CA LYS A 746 -25.34 25.13 -39.26
C LYS A 746 -26.67 25.88 -39.10
N ARG A 747 -27.46 26.04 -40.19
CA ARG A 747 -28.82 26.62 -40.17
C ARG A 747 -29.82 25.85 -39.28
N LYS A 748 -29.69 24.53 -39.14
CA LYS A 748 -30.57 23.71 -38.26
C LYS A 748 -30.09 23.68 -36.80
N ARG A 749 -28.79 23.82 -36.53
CA ARG A 749 -28.22 23.87 -35.16
C ARG A 749 -28.68 25.10 -34.37
N LEU A 750 -28.70 26.27 -35.03
CA LEU A 750 -29.11 27.54 -34.41
C LEU A 750 -30.57 27.52 -33.92
N LEU A 751 -31.46 26.82 -34.63
CA LEU A 751 -32.87 26.68 -34.26
C LEU A 751 -33.06 25.85 -32.98
N SER A 752 -32.29 24.76 -32.80
CA SER A 752 -32.36 23.94 -31.58
C SER A 752 -31.85 24.68 -30.34
N CYS A 753 -30.81 25.49 -30.45
CA CYS A 753 -30.27 26.25 -29.31
C CYS A 753 -31.23 27.31 -28.75
N GLY A 754 -32.24 27.73 -29.52
CA GLY A 754 -33.28 28.66 -29.06
C GLY A 754 -34.47 27.99 -28.35
N ALA A 755 -34.68 26.67 -28.56
CA ALA A 755 -35.89 25.99 -28.12
C ALA A 755 -35.86 25.58 -26.63
N GLU A 756 -34.72 25.13 -26.12
CA GLU A 756 -34.58 24.63 -24.74
C GLU A 756 -34.65 25.74 -23.68
N ALA A 757 -34.63 27.02 -24.08
CA ALA A 757 -34.77 28.17 -23.20
C ALA A 757 -36.19 28.37 -22.61
N ARG A 758 -37.14 27.48 -22.92
CA ARG A 758 -38.51 27.48 -22.37
C ARG A 758 -38.89 26.09 -21.85
N GLN A 759 -38.48 25.77 -20.63
CA GLN A 759 -39.13 24.67 -19.89
C GLN A 759 -40.63 24.94 -19.75
N PRO A 760 -41.51 24.00 -20.13
CA PRO A 760 -42.93 24.10 -19.78
C PRO A 760 -43.06 23.96 -18.26
N LYS A 761 -43.83 24.86 -17.62
CA LYS A 761 -44.21 24.69 -16.20
C LYS A 761 -45.10 23.45 -16.07
N GLN A 762 -44.54 22.30 -15.74
CA GLN A 762 -45.34 21.15 -15.30
C GLN A 762 -46.11 21.55 -14.04
N ARG A 763 -47.44 21.53 -14.13
CA ARG A 763 -48.30 21.64 -12.95
C ARG A 763 -48.07 20.41 -12.09
N ARG A 764 -47.86 20.59 -10.78
CA ARG A 764 -48.05 19.51 -9.81
C ARG A 764 -49.53 19.10 -9.86
N THR A 765 -49.79 17.86 -10.27
CA THR A 765 -51.03 17.17 -9.91
C THR A 765 -50.70 16.31 -8.68
N ILE A 766 -51.55 16.36 -7.66
CA ILE A 766 -51.36 15.59 -6.42
C ILE A 766 -52.11 14.27 -6.58
N CYS A 767 -51.38 13.16 -6.43
CA CYS A 767 -51.83 11.84 -5.96
C CYS A 767 -50.56 11.03 -5.62
#